data_AF-A0AAI8TU74-F1
#
_entry.id   AF-A0AAI8TU74-F1
#
_cell.length_a   1.000
_cell.length_b   1.000
_cell.length_c   1.000
_cell.angle_alpha   90.00
_cell.angle_beta   90.00
_cell.angle_gamma   90.00
#
_symmetry.space_group_name_H-M   'P 1'
#
loop_
_entity.id
_entity.type
_entity.pdbx_description
1 polymer ?
#
loop_
_entity_poly.entity_id
_entity_poly.type
_entity_poly.pdbx_seq_one_letter_code
_entity_poly.pdbx_strand_id
1 'polypeptide(L)'
;MKYARRLRQEVDLWSAMWQQVETFVDRISGAADSDATARRQVQALLTVAAVIERARQPTETRSLGAPVVAGLPTAKVDRSGTSEPVADPWSPADRTARLPGLDDLELAAGPVSTVNVANEPIDGDLTMVRLMAARAVPVRVDPRAGVVTLGAMPSYSPQSGTAAATIVGPTDRLVDIQGADGELAGLFSVTRRVLATMGTEPDTEHVRSWGELAAARRAAVTDATKISLDPPSAAGRAALLAAQATALVESLRAATIPAAAAAGALAALIATRAAQGNLGAGADADADALADAAEILDDEGTDDAALPDDVNALAAALRGTPAAQQALVAAITALAAAPTSTARQDAVLTRARALGLTASASRLLSVPVEAGPLRAELDKAVAGRLQYPDGSLRMLRTMEAAFAWTWPQRVRWFTTRRDLVLAPLLARFRAPFHTSLRALIDGGDTGLLALGLTVGPTVAVSATQVVTGEPDSLLPTVDDIEPGQVGVIGGDRAAAVTILGVGAAHGRVTLDVAPVRVSVAAGAGLAGLIPGGSDIEASAAGLTPDELRTGESAQGPAADGLVAETLALWSRLCAVFGRATVEAESAPVPDPAGGPLQHVPWLGTVPARATTLVLTDLPAAMWDRTDPEDPVPRAVRAGETLLLRGTAQPEGGGPATVVQGVVEVDTVVRTTGSMLDAMDLAAAGRLSTVAPSGDDTPPFRCGPEADVAVVTLRRNTVDVALTGPVTLRRDFTGFDAMSLATGRMLPPELFGAAPSGPAGVDRSREFSYANEVFTDWLRYARQ
;
A
#
# COMPACT_ATOMS: atom_id res chain seq x y z
N MET A 1 33.10 -0.44 21.44
CA MET A 1 31.63 -0.59 21.19
C MET A 1 30.87 0.74 20.98
N LYS A 2 31.55 1.88 20.88
CA LYS A 2 30.97 3.23 20.92
C LYS A 2 30.11 3.54 19.69
N TYR A 3 30.53 3.11 18.50
CA TYR A 3 29.82 3.42 17.26
C TYR A 3 28.57 2.57 17.10
N ALA A 4 28.64 1.28 17.45
CA ALA A 4 27.49 0.38 17.43
C ALA A 4 26.38 0.84 18.38
N ARG A 5 26.73 1.27 19.61
CA ARG A 5 25.76 1.82 20.57
C ARG A 5 25.07 3.08 20.02
N ARG A 6 25.83 4.00 19.43
CA ARG A 6 25.28 5.22 18.83
C ARG A 6 24.40 4.94 17.62
N LEU A 7 24.82 4.04 16.74
CA LEU A 7 24.02 3.62 15.59
C LEU A 7 22.70 3.00 16.04
N ARG A 8 22.74 2.12 17.05
CA ARG A 8 21.52 1.53 17.61
C ARG A 8 20.55 2.57 18.17
N GLN A 9 21.04 3.52 18.98
CA GLN A 9 20.20 4.61 19.49
C GLN A 9 19.55 5.42 18.36
N GLU A 10 20.30 5.64 17.28
CA GLU A 10 19.81 6.36 16.11
C GLU A 10 18.76 5.54 15.33
N VAL A 11 18.96 4.23 15.15
CA VAL A 11 17.99 3.30 14.56
C VAL A 11 16.72 3.21 15.40
N ASP A 12 16.83 3.07 16.71
CA ASP A 12 15.68 3.04 17.63
C ASP A 12 14.87 4.34 17.56
N LEU A 13 15.55 5.49 17.51
CA LEU A 13 14.91 6.79 17.33
C LEU A 13 14.21 6.87 15.96
N TRP A 14 14.87 6.43 14.90
CA TRP A 14 14.33 6.46 13.55
C TRP A 14 13.06 5.61 13.45
N SER A 15 13.11 4.39 13.96
CA SER A 15 11.99 3.46 14.04
C SER A 15 10.84 4.06 14.84
N ALA A 16 11.10 4.63 16.03
CA ALA A 16 10.07 5.29 16.84
C ALA A 16 9.42 6.49 16.13
N MET A 17 10.21 7.30 15.42
CA MET A 17 9.68 8.45 14.67
C MET A 17 8.87 8.02 13.45
N TRP A 18 9.27 6.93 12.80
CA TRP A 18 8.58 6.35 11.66
C TRP A 18 7.26 5.67 12.06
N GLN A 19 7.24 5.00 13.22
CA GLN A 19 6.02 4.44 13.83
C GLN A 19 4.95 5.51 14.06
N GLN A 20 5.33 6.76 14.37
CA GLN A 20 4.37 7.85 14.48
C GLN A 20 3.73 8.19 13.14
N VAL A 21 4.46 8.07 12.03
CA VAL A 21 3.92 8.28 10.68
C VAL A 21 2.92 7.16 10.37
N GLU A 22 3.29 5.90 10.61
CA GLU A 22 2.38 4.75 10.42
C GLU A 22 1.11 4.91 11.23
N THR A 23 1.25 5.15 12.53
CA THR A 23 0.11 5.33 13.44
C THR A 23 -0.81 6.46 12.97
N PHE A 24 -0.26 7.51 12.36
CA PHE A 24 -1.07 8.61 11.83
C PHE A 24 -1.79 8.21 10.54
N VAL A 25 -1.11 7.50 9.62
CA VAL A 25 -1.72 6.96 8.40
C VAL A 25 -2.82 5.96 8.76
N ASP A 26 -2.58 5.06 9.72
CA ASP A 26 -3.56 4.10 10.22
C ASP A 26 -4.79 4.80 10.80
N ARG A 27 -4.62 5.94 11.49
CA ARG A 27 -5.74 6.76 11.96
C ARG A 27 -6.54 7.39 10.82
N ILE A 28 -5.87 7.84 9.75
CA ILE A 28 -6.55 8.34 8.54
C ILE A 28 -7.35 7.20 7.91
N SER A 29 -6.75 6.02 7.74
CA SER A 29 -7.44 4.84 7.22
C SER A 29 -8.65 4.46 8.08
N GLY A 30 -8.50 4.39 9.40
CA GLY A 30 -9.61 4.13 10.31
C GLY A 30 -10.71 5.19 10.28
N ALA A 31 -10.36 6.47 10.08
CA ALA A 31 -11.32 7.54 9.89
C ALA A 31 -12.03 7.43 8.52
N ALA A 32 -11.34 6.99 7.48
CA ALA A 32 -11.91 6.75 6.16
C ALA A 32 -12.88 5.57 6.17
N ASP A 33 -12.55 4.49 6.88
CA ASP A 33 -13.43 3.33 7.07
C ASP A 33 -14.68 3.74 7.86
N SER A 34 -14.52 4.57 8.90
CA SER A 34 -15.65 5.13 9.67
C SER A 34 -16.56 6.03 8.82
N ASP A 35 -16.00 6.86 7.94
CA ASP A 35 -16.78 7.68 7.01
C ASP A 35 -17.43 6.85 5.89
N ALA A 36 -16.90 5.67 5.55
CA ALA A 36 -17.40 4.87 4.42
C ALA A 36 -18.88 4.50 4.56
N THR A 37 -19.34 4.17 5.77
CA THR A 37 -20.77 3.91 6.06
C THR A 37 -21.62 5.17 5.88
N ALA A 38 -21.26 6.27 6.54
CA ALA A 38 -21.99 7.54 6.41
C ALA A 38 -22.03 8.04 4.96
N ARG A 39 -20.93 7.87 4.21
CA ARG A 39 -20.82 8.21 2.79
C ARG A 39 -21.75 7.35 1.93
N ARG A 40 -21.80 6.03 2.15
CA ARG A 40 -22.69 5.11 1.41
C ARG A 40 -24.16 5.45 1.65
N GLN A 41 -24.55 5.68 2.91
CA GLN A 41 -25.91 6.07 3.27
C GLN A 41 -26.31 7.40 2.61
N VAL A 42 -25.47 8.45 2.70
CA VAL A 42 -25.73 9.74 2.03
C VAL A 42 -25.81 9.56 0.50
N GLN A 43 -24.95 8.73 -0.09
CA GLN A 43 -24.99 8.46 -1.53
C GLN A 43 -26.28 7.75 -1.98
N ALA A 44 -26.76 6.79 -1.20
CA ALA A 44 -28.04 6.12 -1.46
C ALA A 44 -29.21 7.13 -1.38
N LEU A 45 -29.28 7.93 -0.32
CA LEU A 45 -30.30 8.97 -0.17
C LEU A 45 -30.28 10.00 -1.31
N LEU A 46 -29.08 10.44 -1.74
CA LEU A 46 -28.92 11.36 -2.87
C LEU A 46 -29.32 10.72 -4.21
N THR A 47 -29.09 9.42 -4.38
CA THR A 47 -29.55 8.66 -5.55
C THR A 47 -31.07 8.63 -5.61
N VAL A 48 -31.73 8.31 -4.48
CA VAL A 48 -33.19 8.32 -4.35
C VAL A 48 -33.73 9.73 -4.65
N ALA A 49 -33.12 10.78 -4.09
CA ALA A 49 -33.49 12.16 -4.36
C ALA A 49 -33.40 12.52 -5.86
N ALA A 50 -32.32 12.10 -6.52
CA ALA A 50 -32.12 12.37 -7.94
C ALA A 50 -33.16 11.65 -8.82
N VAL A 51 -33.49 10.40 -8.50
CA VAL A 51 -34.53 9.64 -9.21
C VAL A 51 -35.91 10.26 -8.98
N ILE A 52 -36.24 10.68 -7.75
CA ILE A 52 -37.51 11.37 -7.46
C ILE A 52 -37.61 12.67 -8.26
N GLU A 53 -36.55 13.48 -8.29
CA GLU A 53 -36.54 14.71 -9.09
C GLU A 53 -36.67 14.42 -10.60
N ARG A 54 -35.92 13.44 -11.14
CA ARG A 54 -36.08 13.01 -12.55
C ARG A 54 -37.49 12.52 -12.84
N ALA A 55 -38.06 11.71 -11.95
CA ALA A 55 -39.42 11.22 -12.08
C ALA A 55 -40.44 12.37 -12.11
N ARG A 56 -40.18 13.47 -11.38
CA ARG A 56 -41.03 14.67 -11.28
C ARG A 56 -40.89 15.67 -12.45
N GLN A 57 -39.85 15.59 -13.30
CA GLN A 57 -39.58 16.56 -14.36
C GLN A 57 -40.39 16.38 -15.68
N PRO A 58 -40.81 17.48 -16.37
CA PRO A 58 -41.33 17.46 -17.74
C PRO A 58 -40.21 17.33 -18.79
N THR A 59 -40.56 16.81 -19.97
CA THR A 59 -39.67 16.27 -21.03
C THR A 59 -38.64 17.22 -21.68
N GLU A 60 -38.45 18.45 -21.21
CA GLU A 60 -37.51 19.40 -21.86
C GLU A 60 -36.58 20.23 -20.94
N THR A 61 -36.46 19.94 -19.64
CA THR A 61 -35.51 20.67 -18.79
C THR A 61 -34.66 19.75 -17.93
N ARG A 62 -33.45 19.47 -18.46
CA ARG A 62 -32.21 19.10 -17.78
C ARG A 62 -32.35 18.08 -16.64
N SER A 63 -32.10 16.83 -17.00
CA SER A 63 -31.79 15.74 -16.07
C SER A 63 -30.60 16.11 -15.17
N LEU A 64 -30.76 15.87 -13.88
CA LEU A 64 -29.73 16.04 -12.85
C LEU A 64 -28.67 14.92 -12.96
N GLY A 65 -27.50 15.26 -13.51
CA GLY A 65 -26.24 14.49 -13.49
C GLY A 65 -25.09 15.29 -12.87
N ALA A 66 -24.00 14.62 -12.45
CA ALA A 66 -22.89 15.11 -11.59
C ALA A 66 -22.00 16.26 -12.16
N PRO A 67 -21.00 16.81 -11.43
CA PRO A 67 -20.96 17.46 -10.12
C PRO A 67 -20.71 19.01 -10.14
N VAL A 68 -20.70 19.66 -8.94
CA VAL A 68 -20.52 21.11 -8.70
C VAL A 68 -19.06 21.44 -8.40
N VAL A 69 -18.29 21.81 -9.42
CA VAL A 69 -17.32 22.89 -9.20
C VAL A 69 -18.00 24.16 -9.71
N ALA A 70 -18.15 25.18 -8.87
CA ALA A 70 -18.82 26.44 -9.26
C ALA A 70 -18.09 27.17 -10.40
N GLY A 71 -16.83 26.80 -10.65
CA GLY A 71 -16.07 26.98 -11.89
C GLY A 71 -15.15 25.78 -12.09
N LEU A 72 -15.30 24.98 -13.15
CA LEU A 72 -14.14 24.21 -13.61
C LEU A 72 -13.03 25.21 -13.96
N PRO A 73 -11.75 24.93 -13.67
CA PRO A 73 -10.68 25.80 -14.09
C PRO A 73 -10.83 26.02 -15.60
N THR A 74 -11.15 27.24 -16.02
CA THR A 74 -11.14 27.59 -17.45
C THR A 74 -9.72 27.55 -17.99
N ALA A 75 -8.74 27.52 -17.08
CA ALA A 75 -7.35 27.23 -17.34
C ALA A 75 -6.68 26.41 -16.20
N LYS A 76 -5.73 25.55 -16.55
CA LYS A 76 -4.82 24.81 -15.66
C LYS A 76 -3.58 25.65 -15.41
N VAL A 77 -3.13 25.76 -14.16
CA VAL A 77 -1.86 26.43 -13.83
C VAL A 77 -0.83 25.40 -13.41
N ASP A 78 0.37 25.44 -14.00
CA ASP A 78 1.45 24.51 -13.65
C ASP A 78 2.30 25.00 -12.44
N ARG A 79 3.29 24.20 -12.01
CA ARG A 79 4.19 24.54 -10.89
C ARG A 79 5.05 25.79 -11.14
N SER A 80 5.12 26.28 -12.38
CA SER A 80 5.86 27.49 -12.76
C SER A 80 4.98 28.74 -12.79
N GLY A 81 3.66 28.58 -12.61
CA GLY A 81 2.69 29.68 -12.67
C GLY A 81 2.10 29.94 -14.07
N THR A 82 2.34 29.05 -15.03
CA THR A 82 1.86 29.21 -16.42
C THR A 82 0.45 28.64 -16.57
N SER A 83 -0.47 29.43 -17.15
CA SER A 83 -1.90 29.11 -17.26
C SER A 83 -2.29 28.64 -18.68
N GLU A 84 -2.93 27.47 -18.81
CA GLU A 84 -3.39 26.87 -20.08
C GLU A 84 -4.90 26.59 -20.09
N PRO A 85 -5.68 27.03 -21.11
CA PRO A 85 -7.13 26.87 -21.13
C PRO A 85 -7.62 25.40 -21.22
N VAL A 86 -8.76 25.11 -20.60
CA VAL A 86 -9.42 23.79 -20.65
C VAL A 86 -10.44 23.76 -21.79
N ALA A 87 -10.38 22.72 -22.63
CA ALA A 87 -11.06 22.69 -23.93
C ALA A 87 -12.61 22.53 -23.90
N ASP A 88 -13.27 22.44 -22.74
CA ASP A 88 -14.73 22.24 -22.68
C ASP A 88 -15.38 22.63 -21.30
N PRO A 89 -15.46 23.91 -20.92
CA PRO A 89 -16.12 24.33 -19.68
C PRO A 89 -17.65 24.44 -19.87
N TRP A 90 -18.42 23.56 -19.22
CA TRP A 90 -19.89 23.60 -19.20
C TRP A 90 -20.50 24.91 -18.61
N SER A 91 -21.68 25.30 -19.10
CA SER A 91 -22.46 26.53 -18.77
C SER A 91 -22.73 26.76 -17.26
N PRO A 92 -22.42 27.94 -16.69
CA PRO A 92 -22.75 28.32 -15.31
C PRO A 92 -24.25 28.40 -14.96
N ALA A 93 -25.10 28.75 -15.93
CA ALA A 93 -26.55 28.87 -15.72
C ALA A 93 -27.23 27.53 -15.44
N ASP A 94 -26.56 26.43 -15.78
CA ASP A 94 -27.08 25.07 -15.64
C ASP A 94 -26.79 24.51 -14.23
N ARG A 95 -25.88 25.16 -13.49
CA ARG A 95 -25.44 24.75 -12.14
C ARG A 95 -26.38 25.17 -11.02
N THR A 96 -27.05 26.33 -11.15
CA THR A 96 -27.91 26.91 -10.09
C THR A 96 -29.16 26.07 -9.81
N ALA A 97 -29.56 25.22 -10.76
CA ALA A 97 -30.74 24.36 -10.65
C ALA A 97 -30.48 22.94 -10.10
N ARG A 98 -29.25 22.63 -9.62
CA ARG A 98 -28.85 21.27 -9.20
C ARG A 98 -28.93 21.03 -7.67
N LEU A 99 -29.43 19.85 -7.29
CA LEU A 99 -29.39 19.34 -5.90
C LEU A 99 -27.94 19.26 -5.35
N PRO A 100 -27.72 19.58 -4.06
CA PRO A 100 -26.40 19.39 -3.43
C PRO A 100 -25.98 17.92 -3.43
N GLY A 101 -24.71 17.64 -3.78
CA GLY A 101 -24.14 16.29 -3.86
C GLY A 101 -23.01 16.02 -2.86
N LEU A 102 -22.38 14.84 -2.95
CA LEU A 102 -21.26 14.45 -2.08
C LEU A 102 -20.11 15.46 -2.11
N ASP A 103 -19.75 15.97 -3.30
CA ASP A 103 -18.65 16.94 -3.44
C ASP A 103 -18.91 18.25 -2.68
N ASP A 104 -20.17 18.66 -2.53
CA ASP A 104 -20.53 19.84 -1.75
C ASP A 104 -20.27 19.61 -0.24
N LEU A 105 -20.43 18.36 0.25
CA LEU A 105 -20.11 17.96 1.62
C LEU A 105 -18.60 17.87 1.85
N GLU A 106 -17.85 17.34 0.87
CA GLU A 106 -16.39 17.31 0.88
C GLU A 106 -15.80 18.72 0.99
N LEU A 107 -16.35 19.67 0.22
CA LEU A 107 -15.97 21.08 0.27
C LEU A 107 -16.35 21.75 1.60
N ALA A 108 -17.46 21.34 2.23
CA ALA A 108 -17.92 21.86 3.52
C ALA A 108 -17.13 21.31 4.72
N ALA A 109 -16.59 20.09 4.63
CA ALA A 109 -15.76 19.47 5.65
C ALA A 109 -14.28 19.92 5.62
N GLY A 110 -13.84 20.52 4.51
CA GLY A 110 -12.45 20.95 4.33
C GLY A 110 -12.01 22.04 5.32
N PRO A 111 -10.71 22.08 5.68
CA PRO A 111 -10.16 23.10 6.59
C PRO A 111 -10.34 24.52 6.04
N VAL A 112 -10.73 25.46 6.91
CA VAL A 112 -10.93 26.89 6.58
C VAL A 112 -9.68 27.69 6.98
N SER A 113 -9.11 28.46 6.05
CA SER A 113 -8.01 29.40 6.35
C SER A 113 -8.50 30.84 6.44
N THR A 114 -8.19 31.54 7.53
CA THR A 114 -8.12 33.01 7.56
C THR A 114 -6.65 33.40 7.73
N VAL A 115 -6.08 34.09 6.74
CA VAL A 115 -4.72 34.62 6.83
C VAL A 115 -4.83 36.13 6.92
N ASN A 116 -4.50 36.69 8.08
CA ASN A 116 -4.28 38.14 8.22
C ASN A 116 -2.89 38.46 7.66
N VAL A 117 -2.85 39.13 6.50
CA VAL A 117 -1.59 39.66 5.95
C VAL A 117 -1.56 41.16 6.23
N ALA A 118 -0.64 41.54 7.11
CA ALA A 118 -0.19 42.90 7.42
C ALA A 118 -1.09 43.77 8.33
N ASN A 119 -0.43 44.47 9.26
CA ASN A 119 -0.99 45.40 10.23
C ASN A 119 -1.51 46.71 9.60
N GLU A 120 -2.43 46.65 8.64
CA GLU A 120 -3.16 47.85 8.18
C GLU A 120 -4.65 47.77 8.54
N PRO A 121 -5.29 48.91 8.87
CA PRO A 121 -6.73 48.96 9.12
C PRO A 121 -7.46 48.62 7.81
N ILE A 122 -8.41 47.71 7.91
CA ILE A 122 -9.13 47.11 6.79
C ILE A 122 -9.96 48.17 6.05
N ASP A 123 -9.54 48.46 4.82
CA ASP A 123 -10.40 49.00 3.76
C ASP A 123 -9.89 48.43 2.41
N GLY A 124 -10.02 47.11 2.24
CA GLY A 124 -9.59 46.42 1.02
C GLY A 124 -9.41 44.91 1.17
N ASP A 125 -9.82 44.18 0.13
CA ASP A 125 -9.94 42.71 0.07
C ASP A 125 -8.62 41.94 0.28
N LEU A 126 -8.72 40.92 1.15
CA LEU A 126 -7.70 39.91 1.41
C LEU A 126 -7.38 39.11 0.14
N THR A 127 -6.20 39.35 -0.45
CA THR A 127 -5.81 38.85 -1.79
C THR A 127 -4.45 38.13 -1.81
N MET A 128 -4.14 37.25 -0.84
CA MET A 128 -3.08 36.26 -1.03
C MET A 128 -3.07 35.13 0.01
N VAL A 129 -3.05 33.87 -0.45
CA VAL A 129 -2.69 32.69 0.37
C VAL A 129 -1.29 32.25 -0.01
N ARG A 130 -0.35 32.27 0.94
CA ARG A 130 1.03 31.79 0.76
C ARG A 130 1.20 30.45 1.47
N LEU A 131 1.76 29.47 0.78
CA LEU A 131 2.35 28.29 1.44
C LEU A 131 3.49 28.78 2.34
N MET A 132 3.40 28.49 3.64
CA MET A 132 4.53 28.72 4.54
C MET A 132 5.70 27.85 4.08
N ALA A 133 6.81 28.49 3.71
CA ALA A 133 8.06 27.81 3.46
C ALA A 133 8.38 26.87 4.63
N ALA A 134 8.86 25.67 4.34
CA ALA A 134 9.29 24.71 5.35
C ALA A 134 10.23 25.43 6.33
N ARG A 135 9.80 25.59 7.59
CA ARG A 135 10.66 26.14 8.65
C ARG A 135 11.98 25.37 8.62
N ALA A 136 13.10 26.10 8.71
CA ALA A 136 14.41 25.49 8.80
C ALA A 136 14.40 24.48 9.95
N VAL A 137 14.78 23.22 9.68
CA VAL A 137 15.03 22.25 10.75
C VAL A 137 16.21 22.82 11.55
N PRO A 138 16.04 23.14 12.85
CA PRO A 138 17.15 23.67 13.63
C PRO A 138 18.24 22.61 13.72
N VAL A 139 19.36 22.86 13.05
CA VAL A 139 20.57 22.04 13.10
C VAL A 139 21.47 22.62 14.18
N ARG A 140 21.74 21.86 15.25
CA ARG A 140 22.81 22.19 16.19
C ARG A 140 23.97 21.23 15.94
N VAL A 141 25.10 21.77 15.52
CA VAL A 141 26.34 21.00 15.39
C VAL A 141 27.10 21.17 16.71
N ASP A 142 27.35 20.08 17.44
CA ASP A 142 28.29 20.11 18.57
C ASP A 142 29.71 19.83 18.05
N PRO A 143 30.60 20.84 18.00
CA PRO A 143 31.93 20.69 17.43
C PRO A 143 32.88 19.84 18.31
N ARG A 144 32.55 19.56 19.59
CA ARG A 144 33.41 18.76 20.49
C ARG A 144 33.12 17.26 20.43
N ALA A 145 31.91 16.87 20.01
CA ALA A 145 31.50 15.47 19.93
C ALA A 145 31.47 14.91 18.49
N GLY A 146 31.56 15.79 17.48
CA GLY A 146 31.30 15.43 16.08
C GLY A 146 29.86 14.95 15.88
N VAL A 147 28.93 15.40 16.73
CA VAL A 147 27.52 14.97 16.73
C VAL A 147 26.66 16.12 16.20
N VAL A 148 25.96 15.86 15.10
CA VAL A 148 24.89 16.74 14.63
C VAL A 148 23.64 16.39 15.43
N THR A 149 23.22 17.28 16.32
CA THR A 149 21.93 17.18 17.00
C THR A 149 20.90 17.94 16.17
N LEU A 150 20.10 17.19 15.40
CA LEU A 150 18.90 17.73 14.79
C LEU A 150 17.81 17.90 15.85
N GLY A 151 17.05 18.99 15.77
CA GLY A 151 15.90 19.24 16.64
C GLY A 151 14.88 18.09 16.65
N ALA A 152 14.00 18.08 17.65
CA ALA A 152 12.92 17.10 17.77
C ALA A 152 12.09 17.03 16.47
N MET A 153 11.59 15.83 16.15
CA MET A 153 10.69 15.65 15.01
C MET A 153 9.49 16.59 15.14
N PRO A 154 9.04 17.27 14.06
CA PRO A 154 7.83 18.07 14.10
C PRO A 154 6.65 17.24 14.60
N SER A 155 6.06 17.61 15.74
CA SER A 155 4.92 16.87 16.31
C SER A 155 3.66 17.13 15.48
N TYR A 156 2.75 16.15 15.48
CA TYR A 156 1.36 16.36 15.07
C TYR A 156 0.61 17.15 16.15
N SER A 157 1.18 18.25 16.62
CA SER A 157 0.48 19.19 17.50
C SER A 157 0.07 20.38 16.66
N PRO A 158 -1.21 20.80 16.70
CA PRO A 158 -1.55 22.13 16.26
C PRO A 158 -0.85 23.07 17.25
N GLN A 159 0.36 23.52 16.94
CA GLN A 159 0.93 24.66 17.62
C GLN A 159 -0.01 25.84 17.34
N SER A 160 -0.93 26.05 18.28
CA SER A 160 -1.53 27.32 18.67
C SER A 160 -1.43 28.41 17.61
N GLY A 161 -2.46 28.49 16.77
CA GLY A 161 -2.78 29.64 15.93
C GLY A 161 -1.85 29.85 14.73
N THR A 162 -2.45 30.05 13.56
CA THR A 162 -1.85 30.73 12.38
C THR A 162 -1.08 29.92 11.34
N ALA A 163 -1.46 28.66 11.05
CA ALA A 163 -1.09 28.09 9.76
C ALA A 163 -2.08 27.02 9.29
N ALA A 164 -2.92 27.39 8.33
CA ALA A 164 -3.98 26.56 7.77
C ALA A 164 -3.47 25.72 6.58
N ALA A 165 -3.90 24.47 6.51
CA ALA A 165 -3.63 23.56 5.39
C ALA A 165 -4.68 23.74 4.27
N THR A 166 -4.23 23.59 3.02
CA THR A 166 -5.02 23.73 1.80
C THR A 166 -5.67 22.40 1.38
N ILE A 167 -6.86 22.45 0.78
CA ILE A 167 -7.55 21.29 0.19
C ILE A 167 -6.84 20.90 -1.12
N VAL A 168 -6.41 19.64 -1.25
CA VAL A 168 -6.04 19.01 -2.53
C VAL A 168 -7.23 18.15 -2.94
N GLY A 169 -7.85 18.45 -4.08
CA GLY A 169 -8.95 17.64 -4.61
C GLY A 169 -8.48 16.25 -5.09
N PRO A 170 -9.39 15.36 -5.53
CA PRO A 170 -9.08 14.00 -6.01
C PRO A 170 -8.27 13.94 -7.32
N THR A 171 -7.77 15.09 -7.80
CA THR A 171 -6.75 15.19 -8.83
C THR A 171 -5.66 16.10 -8.26
N ASP A 172 -4.38 15.82 -8.49
CA ASP A 172 -3.17 16.52 -7.98
C ASP A 172 -3.06 18.04 -8.32
N ARG A 173 -4.16 18.77 -8.30
CA ARG A 173 -4.29 20.17 -8.68
C ARG A 173 -5.03 20.95 -7.61
N LEU A 174 -4.44 22.10 -7.28
CA LEU A 174 -5.07 23.16 -6.50
C LEU A 174 -6.30 23.67 -7.26
N VAL A 175 -7.45 23.79 -6.60
CA VAL A 175 -8.68 24.35 -7.17
C VAL A 175 -8.96 25.69 -6.54
N ASP A 176 -8.69 26.78 -7.27
CA ASP A 176 -9.17 28.12 -6.96
C ASP A 176 -10.59 28.30 -7.53
N ILE A 177 -11.55 28.74 -6.72
CA ILE A 177 -12.92 29.07 -7.16
C ILE A 177 -13.08 30.59 -7.14
N GLN A 178 -12.85 31.23 -8.29
CA GLN A 178 -13.16 32.66 -8.51
C GLN A 178 -14.43 32.81 -9.38
N GLY A 179 -15.29 33.76 -9.02
CA GLY A 179 -16.42 34.18 -9.84
C GLY A 179 -16.00 35.08 -11.01
N ALA A 180 -16.90 35.31 -11.97
CA ALA A 180 -16.67 36.14 -13.16
C ALA A 180 -16.41 37.62 -12.85
N ASP A 181 -16.84 38.10 -11.69
CA ASP A 181 -16.87 39.53 -11.34
C ASP A 181 -15.79 39.90 -10.30
N GLY A 182 -14.84 39.01 -10.00
CA GLY A 182 -13.87 39.18 -8.92
C GLY A 182 -14.45 38.96 -7.52
N GLU A 183 -15.78 38.91 -7.35
CA GLU A 183 -16.41 38.40 -6.14
C GLU A 183 -16.27 36.87 -6.05
N LEU A 184 -15.93 36.40 -4.85
CA LEU A 184 -15.81 34.97 -4.51
C LEU A 184 -17.19 34.31 -4.62
N ALA A 185 -17.46 33.72 -5.79
CA ALA A 185 -18.74 33.11 -6.10
C ALA A 185 -19.01 31.88 -5.23
N GLY A 186 -20.01 31.99 -4.36
CA GLY A 186 -20.74 30.87 -3.78
C GLY A 186 -20.93 30.94 -2.26
N LEU A 187 -21.87 30.13 -1.77
CA LEU A 187 -22.17 29.88 -0.35
C LEU A 187 -20.96 29.43 0.51
N PHE A 188 -19.77 29.30 -0.08
CA PHE A 188 -18.55 28.76 0.53
C PHE A 188 -17.33 29.70 0.42
N SER A 189 -17.51 31.01 0.27
CA SER A 189 -16.40 31.97 0.48
C SER A 189 -15.86 31.86 1.91
N VAL A 190 -14.57 32.12 2.14
CA VAL A 190 -13.98 32.10 3.50
C VAL A 190 -14.77 33.00 4.45
N THR A 191 -15.20 34.18 3.98
CA THR A 191 -16.03 35.11 4.75
C THR A 191 -17.41 34.50 5.09
N ARG A 192 -18.07 33.82 4.14
CA ARG A 192 -19.34 33.11 4.43
C ARG A 192 -19.14 31.84 5.26
N ARG A 193 -18.00 31.14 5.16
CA ARG A 193 -17.63 30.01 6.04
C ARG A 193 -17.31 30.49 7.44
N VAL A 194 -16.55 31.56 7.63
CA VAL A 194 -16.23 32.16 8.93
C VAL A 194 -17.47 32.80 9.56
N LEU A 195 -18.35 33.43 8.78
CA LEU A 195 -19.67 33.86 9.26
C LEU A 195 -20.58 32.65 9.58
N ALA A 196 -20.47 31.54 8.85
CA ALA A 196 -21.23 30.30 9.08
C ALA A 196 -20.62 29.34 10.13
N THR A 197 -19.36 29.54 10.55
CA THR A 197 -18.65 28.71 11.54
C THR A 197 -18.25 29.47 12.80
N MET A 198 -18.13 30.80 12.75
CA MET A 198 -17.69 31.66 13.85
C MET A 198 -18.51 32.95 13.95
N GLY A 199 -19.82 32.89 13.66
CA GLY A 199 -20.72 34.05 13.57
C GLY A 199 -20.44 35.18 14.57
N THR A 200 -20.59 36.42 14.10
CA THR A 200 -20.46 37.63 14.92
C THR A 200 -21.50 37.73 16.04
N GLU A 201 -22.46 36.80 16.12
CA GLU A 201 -23.29 36.53 17.29
C GLU A 201 -23.48 34.99 17.46
N PRO A 202 -23.47 34.47 18.69
CA PRO A 202 -23.32 33.05 18.99
C PRO A 202 -24.66 32.30 19.01
N ASP A 203 -25.38 32.26 17.88
CA ASP A 203 -26.47 31.29 17.73
C ASP A 203 -26.76 30.91 16.26
N THR A 204 -26.81 29.59 16.02
CA THR A 204 -27.31 28.83 14.85
C THR A 204 -26.38 28.49 13.67
N GLU A 205 -26.32 27.19 13.36
CA GLU A 205 -25.48 26.53 12.37
C GLU A 205 -26.11 26.56 10.98
N HIS A 206 -25.33 26.87 9.93
CA HIS A 206 -25.90 27.08 8.60
C HIS A 206 -25.46 26.05 7.54
N VAL A 207 -24.74 24.99 7.92
CA VAL A 207 -24.52 23.80 7.06
C VAL A 207 -24.77 22.53 7.88
N ARG A 208 -25.94 22.44 8.52
CA ARG A 208 -26.40 21.18 9.12
C ARG A 208 -27.47 20.49 8.30
N SER A 209 -28.21 21.21 7.46
CA SER A 209 -29.30 20.63 6.69
C SER A 209 -29.03 20.73 5.18
N TRP A 210 -29.16 19.59 4.51
CA TRP A 210 -29.16 19.50 3.06
C TRP A 210 -30.37 20.25 2.46
N GLY A 211 -31.51 20.21 3.15
CA GLY A 211 -32.77 20.82 2.75
C GLY A 211 -32.72 22.35 2.70
N GLU A 212 -32.08 23.02 3.66
CA GLU A 212 -31.91 24.48 3.60
C GLU A 212 -30.97 24.88 2.45
N LEU A 213 -29.91 24.10 2.21
CA LEU A 213 -29.00 24.32 1.09
C LEU A 213 -29.71 24.16 -0.27
N ALA A 214 -30.57 23.15 -0.40
CA ALA A 214 -31.39 22.93 -1.59
C ALA A 214 -32.41 24.08 -1.79
N ALA A 215 -33.07 24.52 -0.72
CA ALA A 215 -34.02 25.64 -0.76
C ALA A 215 -33.35 26.96 -1.18
N ALA A 216 -32.17 27.26 -0.64
CA ALA A 216 -31.40 28.44 -1.00
C ALA A 216 -30.97 28.43 -2.48
N ARG A 217 -30.56 27.28 -3.03
CA ARG A 217 -30.24 27.13 -4.47
C ARG A 217 -31.44 27.41 -5.37
N ARG A 218 -32.62 26.88 -5.01
CA ARG A 218 -33.86 27.12 -5.75
C ARG A 218 -34.30 28.58 -5.74
N ALA A 219 -34.11 29.27 -4.62
CA ALA A 219 -34.47 30.69 -4.50
C ALA A 219 -33.56 31.63 -5.33
N ALA A 220 -32.34 31.20 -5.66
CA ALA A 220 -31.37 31.99 -6.43
C ALA A 220 -31.61 31.97 -7.96
N VAL A 221 -32.54 31.15 -8.45
CA VAL A 221 -32.92 31.11 -9.87
C VAL A 221 -33.76 32.34 -10.20
N THR A 222 -33.23 33.25 -11.03
CA THR A 222 -33.90 34.52 -11.38
C THR A 222 -35.22 34.31 -12.13
N ASP A 223 -36.19 35.17 -11.84
CA ASP A 223 -37.62 35.12 -12.21
C ASP A 223 -37.97 34.97 -13.71
N ALA A 224 -37.01 34.98 -14.64
CA ALA A 224 -37.26 34.95 -16.09
C ALA A 224 -37.78 33.60 -16.63
N THR A 225 -37.78 32.53 -15.82
CA THR A 225 -38.28 31.20 -16.21
C THR A 225 -39.26 30.59 -15.20
N LYS A 226 -40.04 31.42 -14.50
CA LYS A 226 -41.26 30.92 -13.85
C LYS A 226 -42.32 30.63 -14.91
N ILE A 227 -42.16 29.54 -15.64
CA ILE A 227 -43.29 28.90 -16.34
C ILE A 227 -43.92 27.94 -15.32
N SER A 228 -44.88 28.48 -14.58
CA SER A 228 -45.90 27.68 -13.91
C SER A 228 -46.89 27.22 -14.98
N LEU A 229 -46.78 25.98 -15.43
CA LEU A 229 -47.88 25.22 -16.00
C LEU A 229 -47.65 23.77 -15.58
N ASP A 230 -48.62 23.17 -14.89
CA ASP A 230 -48.65 21.73 -14.62
C ASP A 230 -48.70 20.95 -15.95
N PRO A 231 -47.69 20.12 -16.24
CA PRO A 231 -47.98 18.79 -16.70
C PRO A 231 -47.28 17.76 -15.81
N PRO A 232 -47.83 16.55 -15.69
CA PRO A 232 -47.41 15.66 -14.63
C PRO A 232 -46.14 14.84 -15.00
N SER A 233 -45.57 14.16 -14.01
CA SER A 233 -44.35 13.31 -14.00
C SER A 233 -44.38 12.13 -15.00
N ALA A 234 -43.42 11.21 -15.05
CA ALA A 234 -43.67 9.93 -15.79
C ALA A 234 -44.81 9.11 -15.11
N ALA A 235 -44.75 8.99 -13.78
CA ALA A 235 -45.81 8.42 -12.95
C ALA A 235 -47.08 9.31 -12.97
N GLY A 236 -46.94 10.63 -12.89
CA GLY A 236 -48.07 11.54 -12.98
C GLY A 236 -48.68 11.62 -14.39
N ARG A 237 -47.88 11.42 -15.45
CA ARG A 237 -48.34 11.22 -16.84
C ARG A 237 -49.10 9.91 -16.90
N ALA A 238 -48.60 8.85 -16.27
CA ALA A 238 -49.33 7.59 -16.15
C ALA A 238 -50.66 7.76 -15.38
N ALA A 239 -50.71 8.54 -14.30
CA ALA A 239 -51.91 8.83 -13.53
C ALA A 239 -52.91 9.74 -14.27
N LEU A 240 -52.43 10.80 -14.93
CA LEU A 240 -53.26 11.67 -15.76
C LEU A 240 -53.79 10.93 -16.98
N LEU A 241 -52.97 10.07 -17.60
CA LEU A 241 -53.38 9.22 -18.70
C LEU A 241 -54.46 8.23 -18.25
N ALA A 242 -54.28 7.62 -17.07
CA ALA A 242 -55.30 6.77 -16.45
C ALA A 242 -56.60 7.53 -16.18
N ALA A 243 -56.54 8.76 -15.66
CA ALA A 243 -57.70 9.59 -15.38
C ALA A 243 -58.42 10.04 -16.66
N GLN A 244 -57.68 10.46 -17.69
CA GLN A 244 -58.23 10.85 -19.00
C GLN A 244 -58.90 9.66 -19.71
N ALA A 245 -58.27 8.48 -19.67
CA ALA A 245 -58.86 7.26 -20.21
C ALA A 245 -60.15 6.87 -19.46
N THR A 246 -60.15 7.01 -18.13
CA THR A 246 -61.31 6.71 -17.28
C THR A 246 -62.48 7.66 -17.57
N ALA A 247 -62.24 8.98 -17.56
CA ALA A 247 -63.25 9.99 -17.81
C ALA A 247 -63.88 9.87 -19.21
N LEU A 248 -63.07 9.53 -20.22
CA LEU A 248 -63.55 9.33 -21.58
C LEU A 248 -64.50 8.12 -21.68
N VAL A 249 -64.14 7.00 -21.03
CA VAL A 249 -64.98 5.80 -21.01
C VAL A 249 -66.28 6.04 -20.23
N GLU A 250 -66.22 6.74 -19.10
CA GLU A 250 -67.41 7.09 -18.30
C GLU A 250 -68.38 7.98 -19.07
N SER A 251 -67.83 8.94 -19.84
CA SER A 251 -68.65 9.82 -20.69
C SER A 251 -69.32 9.07 -21.85
N LEU A 252 -68.64 8.06 -22.41
CA LEU A 252 -69.22 7.15 -23.40
C LEU A 252 -70.40 6.34 -22.83
N ARG A 253 -70.27 5.85 -21.58
CA ARG A 253 -71.32 5.08 -20.90
C ARG A 253 -72.54 5.90 -20.55
N ALA A 254 -72.30 7.14 -20.10
CA ALA A 254 -73.37 8.07 -19.75
C ALA A 254 -74.10 8.62 -20.99
N ALA A 255 -73.65 8.29 -22.22
CA ALA A 255 -74.12 8.85 -23.48
C ALA A 255 -74.09 10.40 -23.50
N THR A 256 -73.22 11.00 -22.68
CA THR A 256 -73.12 12.45 -22.51
C THR A 256 -72.34 13.11 -23.65
N ILE A 257 -71.62 12.32 -24.46
CA ILE A 257 -70.85 12.77 -25.61
C ILE A 257 -71.26 11.97 -26.86
N PRO A 258 -71.49 12.60 -28.03
CA PRO A 258 -71.75 11.89 -29.28
C PRO A 258 -70.59 10.96 -29.66
N ALA A 259 -70.90 9.77 -30.20
CA ALA A 259 -69.90 8.76 -30.57
C ALA A 259 -68.82 9.30 -31.55
N ALA A 260 -69.16 10.26 -32.41
CA ALA A 260 -68.20 10.91 -33.30
C ALA A 260 -67.19 11.80 -32.55
N ALA A 261 -67.61 12.54 -31.53
CA ALA A 261 -66.72 13.32 -30.68
C ALA A 261 -65.88 12.42 -29.76
N ALA A 262 -66.46 11.31 -29.28
CA ALA A 262 -65.74 10.30 -28.53
C ALA A 262 -64.67 9.60 -29.38
N ALA A 263 -64.94 9.31 -30.67
CA ALA A 263 -63.95 8.77 -31.60
C ALA A 263 -62.78 9.73 -31.83
N GLY A 264 -63.04 11.04 -31.92
CA GLY A 264 -62.00 12.08 -32.00
C GLY A 264 -61.15 12.18 -30.75
N ALA A 265 -61.76 12.14 -29.56
CA ALA A 265 -61.05 12.11 -28.28
C ALA A 265 -60.25 10.80 -28.08
N LEU A 266 -60.77 9.65 -28.53
CA LEU A 266 -60.05 8.37 -28.54
C LEU A 266 -58.85 8.40 -29.50
N ALA A 267 -59.00 9.02 -30.68
CA ALA A 267 -57.89 9.19 -31.62
C ALA A 267 -56.79 10.09 -31.05
N ALA A 268 -57.15 11.19 -30.38
CA ALA A 268 -56.22 12.03 -29.65
C ALA A 268 -55.50 11.24 -28.56
N LEU A 269 -56.23 10.42 -27.80
CA LEU A 269 -55.68 9.57 -26.75
C LEU A 269 -54.77 8.46 -27.31
N ILE A 270 -55.04 7.93 -28.52
CA ILE A 270 -54.12 7.05 -29.27
C ILE A 270 -52.84 7.79 -29.70
N ALA A 271 -52.95 9.06 -30.11
CA ALA A 271 -51.80 9.88 -30.50
C ALA A 271 -50.92 10.24 -29.28
N THR A 272 -51.53 10.66 -28.17
CA THR A 272 -50.85 10.88 -26.88
C THR A 272 -50.04 9.65 -26.48
N ARG A 273 -50.61 8.49 -26.73
CA ARG A 273 -50.10 7.19 -26.37
C ARG A 273 -49.00 6.68 -27.31
N ALA A 274 -49.08 6.96 -28.61
CA ALA A 274 -47.99 6.70 -29.55
C ALA A 274 -46.76 7.57 -29.20
N ALA A 275 -46.98 8.81 -28.74
CA ALA A 275 -45.92 9.68 -28.26
C ALA A 275 -45.32 9.22 -26.91
N GLN A 276 -46.11 8.59 -26.04
CA GLN A 276 -45.64 8.07 -24.75
C GLN A 276 -44.82 6.77 -24.83
N GLY A 277 -44.91 6.02 -25.93
CA GLY A 277 -44.13 4.79 -26.14
C GLY A 277 -42.60 4.99 -26.20
N ASN A 278 -42.13 6.24 -26.31
CA ASN A 278 -40.71 6.61 -26.34
C ASN A 278 -40.16 7.11 -24.99
N LEU A 279 -40.94 7.09 -23.89
CA LEU A 279 -40.54 7.63 -22.58
C LEU A 279 -39.82 6.61 -21.66
N GLY A 280 -39.52 5.41 -22.13
CA GLY A 280 -38.90 4.33 -21.34
C GLY A 280 -37.36 4.32 -21.28
N ALA A 281 -36.69 5.24 -21.97
CA ALA A 281 -35.22 5.28 -21.97
C ALA A 281 -34.69 5.76 -20.61
N GLY A 282 -34.40 4.81 -19.70
CA GLY A 282 -33.80 5.07 -18.38
C GLY A 282 -34.62 4.61 -17.18
N ALA A 283 -35.88 4.16 -17.36
CA ALA A 283 -36.75 3.73 -16.25
C ALA A 283 -36.23 2.46 -15.56
N ASP A 284 -35.68 1.51 -16.33
CA ASP A 284 -35.08 0.29 -15.78
C ASP A 284 -33.80 0.61 -14.99
N ALA A 285 -32.95 1.50 -15.51
CA ALA A 285 -31.74 1.94 -14.82
C ALA A 285 -32.03 2.72 -13.52
N ASP A 286 -33.06 3.57 -13.53
CA ASP A 286 -33.52 4.27 -12.33
C ASP A 286 -34.16 3.29 -11.32
N ALA A 287 -34.89 2.27 -11.79
CA ALA A 287 -35.44 1.24 -10.92
C ALA A 287 -34.36 0.37 -10.28
N ASP A 288 -33.32 0.01 -11.03
CA ASP A 288 -32.16 -0.73 -10.50
C ASP A 288 -31.40 0.12 -9.48
N ALA A 289 -31.13 1.40 -9.78
CA ALA A 289 -30.47 2.32 -8.85
C ALA A 289 -31.27 2.55 -7.56
N LEU A 290 -32.61 2.55 -7.62
CA LEU A 290 -33.47 2.63 -6.43
C LEU A 290 -33.47 1.33 -5.63
N ALA A 291 -33.45 0.17 -6.29
CA ALA A 291 -33.38 -1.12 -5.60
C ALA A 291 -32.06 -1.27 -4.83
N ASP A 292 -30.93 -0.92 -5.47
CA ASP A 292 -29.62 -0.89 -4.83
C ASP A 292 -29.58 0.10 -3.67
N ALA A 293 -30.17 1.29 -3.85
CA ALA A 293 -30.25 2.28 -2.78
C ALA A 293 -31.14 1.81 -1.62
N ALA A 294 -32.24 1.09 -1.87
CA ALA A 294 -33.10 0.55 -0.82
C ALA A 294 -32.38 -0.50 0.03
N GLU A 295 -31.61 -1.40 -0.60
CA GLU A 295 -30.78 -2.39 0.11
C GLU A 295 -29.76 -1.70 1.02
N ILE A 296 -29.05 -0.68 0.52
CA ILE A 296 -28.09 0.10 1.32
C ILE A 296 -28.79 0.81 2.50
N LEU A 297 -29.98 1.35 2.30
CA LEU A 297 -30.73 2.03 3.36
C LEU A 297 -31.29 1.07 4.42
N ASP A 298 -31.62 -0.16 4.04
CA ASP A 298 -32.05 -1.22 4.95
C ASP A 298 -30.86 -1.72 5.80
N ASP A 299 -29.72 -2.00 5.14
CA ASP A 299 -28.50 -2.47 5.80
C ASP A 299 -27.91 -1.46 6.79
N GLU A 300 -27.84 -0.19 6.40
CA GLU A 300 -27.24 0.87 7.24
C GLU A 300 -28.26 1.50 8.23
N GLY A 301 -29.56 1.25 8.03
CA GLY A 301 -30.66 1.74 8.86
C GLY A 301 -31.08 3.20 8.56
N THR A 302 -32.37 3.48 8.76
CA THR A 302 -32.99 4.81 8.64
C THR A 302 -33.95 5.04 9.83
N ASP A 303 -34.20 6.28 10.23
CA ASP A 303 -35.16 6.55 11.32
C ASP A 303 -36.61 6.32 10.86
N ASP A 304 -36.91 6.66 9.61
CA ASP A 304 -38.15 6.24 8.95
C ASP A 304 -38.01 4.79 8.44
N ALA A 305 -38.34 3.82 9.30
CA ALA A 305 -38.29 2.39 8.98
C ALA A 305 -39.13 1.98 7.75
N ALA A 306 -40.06 2.83 7.29
CA ALA A 306 -40.83 2.58 6.07
C ALA A 306 -40.12 3.08 4.79
N LEU A 307 -39.03 3.85 4.92
CA LEU A 307 -38.33 4.46 3.78
C LEU A 307 -37.73 3.42 2.81
N PRO A 308 -37.02 2.36 3.25
CA PRO A 308 -36.50 1.34 2.33
C PRO A 308 -37.62 0.64 1.54
N ASP A 309 -38.74 0.33 2.20
CA ASP A 309 -39.93 -0.26 1.57
C ASP A 309 -40.58 0.71 0.57
N ASP A 310 -40.69 1.99 0.92
CA ASP A 310 -41.21 3.06 0.04
C ASP A 310 -40.33 3.25 -1.21
N VAL A 311 -39.00 3.13 -1.07
CA VAL A 311 -38.03 3.18 -2.18
C VAL A 311 -38.13 1.94 -3.06
N ASN A 312 -38.25 0.75 -2.49
CA ASN A 312 -38.47 -0.50 -3.21
C ASN A 312 -39.81 -0.51 -3.98
N ALA A 313 -40.86 0.03 -3.36
CA ALA A 313 -42.16 0.20 -4.00
C ALA A 313 -42.07 1.16 -5.21
N LEU A 314 -41.27 2.23 -5.09
CA LEU A 314 -41.00 3.15 -6.20
C LEU A 314 -40.21 2.47 -7.33
N ALA A 315 -39.20 1.67 -7.00
CA ALA A 315 -38.42 0.89 -7.98
C ALA A 315 -39.33 -0.08 -8.76
N ALA A 316 -40.17 -0.83 -8.06
CA ALA A 316 -41.12 -1.77 -8.67
C ALA A 316 -42.15 -1.04 -9.55
N ALA A 317 -42.62 0.13 -9.12
CA ALA A 317 -43.52 0.96 -9.91
C ALA A 317 -42.87 1.44 -11.22
N LEU A 318 -41.63 1.94 -11.18
CA LEU A 318 -40.89 2.38 -12.36
C LEU A 318 -40.68 1.22 -13.35
N ARG A 319 -40.30 0.03 -12.86
CA ARG A 319 -40.10 -1.18 -13.69
C ARG A 319 -41.39 -1.68 -14.33
N GLY A 320 -42.53 -1.56 -13.65
CA GLY A 320 -43.85 -1.95 -14.17
C GLY A 320 -44.51 -0.95 -15.12
N THR A 321 -44.05 0.30 -15.14
CA THR A 321 -44.69 1.42 -15.86
C THR A 321 -44.70 1.22 -17.39
N PRO A 322 -43.60 0.82 -18.06
CA PRO A 322 -43.59 0.64 -19.51
C PRO A 322 -44.58 -0.43 -20.01
N ALA A 323 -44.64 -1.57 -19.33
CA ALA A 323 -45.54 -2.66 -19.67
C ALA A 323 -47.02 -2.30 -19.43
N ALA A 324 -47.31 -1.61 -18.32
CA ALA A 324 -48.65 -1.13 -18.01
C ALA A 324 -49.13 -0.08 -19.03
N GLN A 325 -48.25 0.84 -19.45
CA GLN A 325 -48.53 1.78 -20.52
C GLN A 325 -48.84 1.04 -21.82
N GLN A 326 -48.01 0.09 -22.27
CA GLN A 326 -48.23 -0.74 -23.47
C GLN A 326 -49.53 -1.58 -23.43
N ALA A 327 -50.00 -1.97 -22.24
CA ALA A 327 -51.25 -2.69 -22.08
C ALA A 327 -52.49 -1.76 -22.15
N LEU A 328 -52.45 -0.60 -21.49
CA LEU A 328 -53.49 0.43 -21.62
C LEU A 328 -53.58 0.90 -23.06
N VAL A 329 -52.40 1.02 -23.67
CA VAL A 329 -52.20 1.18 -25.09
C VAL A 329 -53.10 0.16 -25.81
N ALA A 330 -52.74 -1.11 -25.89
CA ALA A 330 -53.49 -2.07 -26.70
C ALA A 330 -55.04 -2.01 -26.51
N ALA A 331 -55.50 -1.78 -25.27
CA ALA A 331 -56.92 -1.63 -24.95
C ALA A 331 -57.61 -0.43 -25.64
N ILE A 332 -56.98 0.76 -25.66
CA ILE A 332 -57.55 1.96 -26.29
C ILE A 332 -57.65 1.79 -27.82
N THR A 333 -56.68 1.13 -28.46
CA THR A 333 -56.74 0.88 -29.92
C THR A 333 -57.90 -0.06 -30.25
N ALA A 334 -58.09 -1.10 -29.42
CA ALA A 334 -59.20 -2.03 -29.57
C ALA A 334 -60.55 -1.32 -29.37
N LEU A 335 -60.65 -0.37 -28.42
CA LEU A 335 -61.87 0.42 -28.20
C LEU A 335 -62.17 1.37 -29.36
N ALA A 336 -61.17 2.04 -29.95
CA ALA A 336 -61.38 2.96 -31.08
C ALA A 336 -61.96 2.28 -32.32
N ALA A 337 -61.62 1.01 -32.56
CA ALA A 337 -62.19 0.21 -33.64
C ALA A 337 -63.66 -0.19 -33.41
N ALA A 338 -64.15 -0.18 -32.16
CA ALA A 338 -65.55 -0.49 -31.82
C ALA A 338 -65.98 0.21 -30.51
N PRO A 339 -66.32 1.52 -30.56
CA PRO A 339 -66.48 2.37 -29.37
C PRO A 339 -67.70 2.02 -28.50
N THR A 340 -68.70 1.34 -29.07
CA THR A 340 -69.94 0.93 -28.39
C THR A 340 -69.81 -0.37 -27.58
N SER A 341 -68.66 -1.05 -27.62
CA SER A 341 -68.45 -2.33 -26.94
C SER A 341 -68.18 -2.16 -25.44
N THR A 342 -69.15 -2.49 -24.59
CA THR A 342 -69.02 -2.44 -23.11
C THR A 342 -67.81 -3.21 -22.58
N ALA A 343 -67.55 -4.43 -23.09
CA ALA A 343 -66.40 -5.24 -22.69
C ALA A 343 -65.04 -4.57 -22.99
N ARG A 344 -64.93 -3.79 -24.08
CA ARG A 344 -63.71 -3.06 -24.44
C ARG A 344 -63.56 -1.78 -23.62
N GLN A 345 -64.69 -1.13 -23.29
CA GLN A 345 -64.74 -0.02 -22.34
C GLN A 345 -64.26 -0.47 -20.95
N ASP A 346 -64.73 -1.62 -20.45
CA ASP A 346 -64.26 -2.22 -19.20
C ASP A 346 -62.76 -2.54 -19.24
N ALA A 347 -62.25 -3.11 -20.33
CA ALA A 347 -60.83 -3.40 -20.47
C ALA A 347 -59.94 -2.15 -20.40
N VAL A 348 -60.36 -1.03 -21.01
CA VAL A 348 -59.66 0.26 -20.89
C VAL A 348 -59.68 0.76 -19.44
N LEU A 349 -60.82 0.69 -18.75
CA LEU A 349 -60.92 1.07 -17.33
C LEU A 349 -60.03 0.21 -16.42
N THR A 350 -60.01 -1.10 -16.62
CA THR A 350 -59.16 -2.00 -15.83
C THR A 350 -57.67 -1.68 -16.01
N ARG A 351 -57.23 -1.44 -17.25
CA ARG A 351 -55.82 -1.10 -17.53
C ARG A 351 -55.46 0.31 -17.08
N ALA A 352 -56.38 1.26 -17.20
CA ALA A 352 -56.22 2.61 -16.68
C ALA A 352 -56.09 2.61 -15.14
N ARG A 353 -56.96 1.87 -14.44
CA ARG A 353 -56.88 1.70 -12.98
C ARG A 353 -55.57 1.03 -12.55
N ALA A 354 -55.13 -0.03 -13.24
CA ALA A 354 -53.85 -0.68 -12.95
C ALA A 354 -52.66 0.28 -13.10
N LEU A 355 -52.65 1.10 -14.16
CA LEU A 355 -51.62 2.13 -14.39
C LEU A 355 -51.70 3.29 -13.37
N GLY A 356 -52.91 3.66 -12.94
CA GLY A 356 -53.12 4.65 -11.88
C GLY A 356 -52.61 4.15 -10.52
N LEU A 357 -52.83 2.87 -10.20
CA LEU A 357 -52.33 2.25 -8.96
C LEU A 357 -50.81 2.17 -8.93
N THR A 358 -50.14 1.93 -10.07
CA THR A 358 -48.66 1.99 -10.14
C THR A 358 -48.11 3.41 -9.92
N ALA A 359 -48.88 4.45 -10.25
CA ALA A 359 -48.46 5.85 -10.09
C ALA A 359 -48.77 6.45 -8.72
N SER A 360 -49.82 5.98 -8.04
CA SER A 360 -50.24 6.45 -6.72
C SER A 360 -49.52 5.78 -5.54
N ALA A 361 -48.65 4.80 -5.80
CA ALA A 361 -48.12 3.91 -4.76
C ALA A 361 -47.00 4.52 -3.90
N SER A 362 -46.27 5.56 -4.33
CA SER A 362 -45.11 6.05 -3.57
C SER A 362 -45.37 7.38 -2.87
N ARG A 363 -45.39 7.36 -1.53
CA ARG A 363 -45.36 8.52 -0.64
C ARG A 363 -44.28 9.53 -1.05
N LEU A 364 -43.16 9.04 -1.60
CA LEU A 364 -41.98 9.81 -1.99
C LEU A 364 -42.21 10.74 -3.19
N LEU A 365 -43.17 10.43 -4.07
CA LEU A 365 -43.48 11.26 -5.25
C LEU A 365 -44.50 12.38 -4.96
N SER A 366 -45.18 12.30 -3.82
CA SER A 366 -46.30 13.17 -3.47
C SER A 366 -45.89 14.58 -3.02
N VAL A 367 -44.64 14.72 -2.58
CA VAL A 367 -44.06 15.96 -2.05
C VAL A 367 -42.68 16.16 -2.67
N PRO A 368 -42.21 17.41 -2.89
CA PRO A 368 -40.81 17.65 -3.23
C PRO A 368 -39.84 17.02 -2.25
N VAL A 369 -38.65 16.66 -2.73
CA VAL A 369 -37.61 16.02 -1.90
C VAL A 369 -37.30 16.86 -0.66
N GLU A 370 -37.36 18.19 -0.75
CA GLU A 370 -37.08 19.14 0.34
C GLU A 370 -38.22 19.34 1.34
N ALA A 371 -39.36 18.69 1.15
CA ALA A 371 -40.51 18.78 2.05
C ALA A 371 -41.07 17.41 2.47
N GLY A 372 -40.51 16.32 1.94
CA GLY A 372 -40.91 14.95 2.23
C GLY A 372 -40.05 14.23 3.29
N PRO A 373 -40.32 12.94 3.57
CA PRO A 373 -39.57 12.15 4.55
C PRO A 373 -38.08 12.01 4.21
N LEU A 374 -37.74 12.02 2.92
CA LEU A 374 -36.36 11.93 2.44
C LEU A 374 -35.48 13.10 2.89
N ARG A 375 -36.05 14.30 3.09
CA ARG A 375 -35.29 15.44 3.61
C ARG A 375 -34.81 15.19 5.03
N ALA A 376 -35.66 14.68 5.91
CA ALA A 376 -35.31 14.51 7.32
C ALA A 376 -34.11 13.57 7.47
N GLU A 377 -34.12 12.47 6.72
CA GLU A 377 -32.99 11.53 6.66
C GLU A 377 -31.73 12.14 6.04
N LEU A 378 -31.86 12.87 4.92
CA LEU A 378 -30.74 13.58 4.31
C LEU A 378 -30.12 14.62 5.25
N ASP A 379 -30.96 15.42 5.93
CA ASP A 379 -30.52 16.44 6.89
C ASP A 379 -29.80 15.79 8.07
N LYS A 380 -30.33 14.69 8.61
CA LYS A 380 -29.68 13.94 9.69
C LYS A 380 -28.35 13.33 9.25
N ALA A 381 -28.32 12.65 8.12
CA ALA A 381 -27.12 12.00 7.60
C ALA A 381 -26.02 13.03 7.28
N VAL A 382 -26.38 14.18 6.70
CA VAL A 382 -25.45 15.29 6.45
C VAL A 382 -24.98 15.94 7.75
N ALA A 383 -25.87 16.17 8.71
CA ALA A 383 -25.51 16.74 10.02
C ALA A 383 -24.54 15.83 10.77
N GLY A 384 -24.79 14.51 10.81
CA GLY A 384 -23.89 13.54 11.45
C GLY A 384 -22.52 13.46 10.77
N ARG A 385 -22.49 13.45 9.43
CA ARG A 385 -21.24 13.42 8.65
C ARG A 385 -20.40 14.71 8.80
N LEU A 386 -21.06 15.86 9.01
CA LEU A 386 -20.45 17.19 9.14
C LEU A 386 -20.43 17.76 10.58
N GLN A 387 -20.78 16.99 11.62
CA GLN A 387 -20.84 17.50 13.00
C GLN A 387 -19.47 18.01 13.47
N TYR A 388 -19.45 19.05 14.32
CA TYR A 388 -18.23 19.48 15.00
C TYR A 388 -18.25 18.99 16.45
N PRO A 389 -17.13 18.45 17.00
CA PRO A 389 -15.92 18.02 16.30
C PRO A 389 -16.03 16.61 15.68
N ASP A 390 -17.11 15.89 15.95
CA ASP A 390 -17.18 14.42 15.84
C ASP A 390 -17.65 13.88 14.48
N GLY A 391 -17.96 14.73 13.51
CA GLY A 391 -18.45 14.29 12.21
C GLY A 391 -17.39 13.46 11.47
N SER A 392 -17.78 12.29 10.94
CA SER A 392 -16.88 11.32 10.32
C SER A 392 -16.02 11.94 9.22
N LEU A 393 -16.63 12.74 8.34
CA LEU A 393 -15.95 13.37 7.22
C LEU A 393 -15.04 14.51 7.69
N ARG A 394 -15.50 15.30 8.66
CA ARG A 394 -14.70 16.40 9.21
C ARG A 394 -13.47 15.88 9.95
N MET A 395 -13.62 14.79 10.70
CA MET A 395 -12.51 14.12 11.37
C MET A 395 -11.49 13.59 10.36
N LEU A 396 -11.95 12.90 9.31
CA LEU A 396 -11.10 12.41 8.21
C LEU A 396 -10.33 13.57 7.55
N ARG A 397 -11.02 14.62 7.09
CA ARG A 397 -10.39 15.77 6.42
C ARG A 397 -9.42 16.53 7.33
N THR A 398 -9.70 16.60 8.63
CA THR A 398 -8.80 17.21 9.61
C THR A 398 -7.52 16.40 9.76
N MET A 399 -7.62 15.07 9.82
CA MET A 399 -6.44 14.19 9.90
C MET A 399 -5.60 14.28 8.62
N GLU A 400 -6.21 14.15 7.44
CA GLU A 400 -5.51 14.26 6.15
C GLU A 400 -4.79 15.61 6.01
N ALA A 401 -5.44 16.71 6.39
CA ALA A 401 -4.87 18.04 6.36
C ALA A 401 -3.68 18.18 7.33
N ALA A 402 -3.78 17.66 8.55
CA ALA A 402 -2.70 17.67 9.52
C ALA A 402 -1.50 16.83 9.06
N PHE A 403 -1.74 15.70 8.38
CA PHE A 403 -0.69 14.90 7.77
C PHE A 403 -0.02 15.64 6.62
N ALA A 404 -0.80 16.16 5.65
CA ALA A 404 -0.28 16.91 4.52
C ALA A 404 0.55 18.14 4.94
N TRP A 405 0.15 18.81 6.03
CA TRP A 405 0.88 19.94 6.60
C TRP A 405 2.23 19.57 7.19
N THR A 406 2.28 18.47 7.95
CA THR A 406 3.49 18.07 8.70
C THR A 406 4.43 17.19 7.89
N TRP A 407 3.91 16.48 6.88
CA TRP A 407 4.65 15.51 6.09
C TRP A 407 5.91 16.10 5.42
N PRO A 408 5.88 17.25 4.72
CA PRO A 408 7.09 17.84 4.12
C PRO A 408 8.18 18.14 5.16
N GLN A 409 7.80 18.56 6.37
CA GLN A 409 8.76 18.84 7.45
C GLN A 409 9.37 17.55 7.99
N ARG A 410 8.57 16.47 8.10
CA ARG A 410 9.02 15.15 8.51
C ARG A 410 9.95 14.53 7.45
N VAL A 411 9.61 14.62 6.17
CA VAL A 411 10.48 14.19 5.06
C VAL A 411 11.81 14.92 5.14
N ARG A 412 11.81 16.26 5.29
CA ARG A 412 13.04 17.04 5.45
C ARG A 412 13.85 16.63 6.69
N TRP A 413 13.18 16.31 7.79
CA TRP A 413 13.84 15.82 9.01
C TRP A 413 14.54 14.49 8.74
N PHE A 414 13.84 13.51 8.14
CA PHE A 414 14.41 12.21 7.80
C PHE A 414 15.58 12.33 6.82
N THR A 415 15.44 13.11 5.75
CA THR A 415 16.52 13.29 4.76
C THR A 415 17.74 13.99 5.37
N THR A 416 17.52 15.06 6.13
CA THR A 416 18.62 15.78 6.80
C THR A 416 19.33 14.88 7.82
N ARG A 417 18.58 14.06 8.55
CA ARG A 417 19.13 13.13 9.55
C ARG A 417 19.87 11.96 8.93
N ARG A 418 19.39 11.48 7.77
CA ARG A 418 20.10 10.50 6.95
C ARG A 418 21.49 10.98 6.61
N ASP A 419 21.55 12.17 6.00
CA ASP A 419 22.76 12.68 5.39
C ASP A 419 23.79 13.11 6.45
N LEU A 420 23.31 13.69 7.56
CA LEU A 420 24.21 14.25 8.58
C LEU A 420 24.53 13.31 9.73
N VAL A 421 23.71 12.28 9.99
CA VAL A 421 23.83 11.43 11.19
C VAL A 421 23.89 9.95 10.82
N LEU A 422 22.82 9.39 10.27
CA LEU A 422 22.71 7.94 10.11
C LEU A 422 23.71 7.38 9.10
N ALA A 423 23.82 7.95 7.90
CA ALA A 423 24.74 7.44 6.88
C ALA A 423 26.22 7.50 7.34
N PRO A 424 26.71 8.62 7.94
CA PRO A 424 28.04 8.64 8.55
C PRO A 424 28.24 7.63 9.69
N LEU A 425 27.23 7.43 10.56
CA LEU A 425 27.30 6.44 11.64
C LEU A 425 27.34 5.01 11.09
N LEU A 426 26.53 4.71 10.08
CA LEU A 426 26.51 3.41 9.41
C LEU A 426 27.85 3.11 8.74
N ALA A 427 28.45 4.11 8.07
CA ALA A 427 29.79 4.00 7.48
C ALA A 427 30.88 3.71 8.53
N ARG A 428 30.81 4.35 9.71
CA ARG A 428 31.73 4.07 10.82
C ARG A 428 31.50 2.70 11.45
N PHE A 429 30.25 2.26 11.55
CA PHE A 429 29.88 0.96 12.10
C PHE A 429 30.31 -0.20 11.20
N ARG A 430 30.24 -0.05 9.87
CA ARG A 430 30.68 -1.10 8.94
C ARG A 430 32.20 -1.19 8.80
N ALA A 431 32.94 -0.13 9.16
CA ALA A 431 34.38 -0.07 8.96
C ALA A 431 35.16 -1.24 9.59
N PRO A 432 34.88 -1.68 10.85
CA PRO A 432 35.55 -2.85 11.43
C PRO A 432 35.35 -4.13 10.62
N PHE A 433 34.13 -4.40 10.15
CA PHE A 433 33.84 -5.56 9.30
C PHE A 433 34.66 -5.50 8.00
N HIS A 434 34.73 -4.34 7.36
CA HIS A 434 35.49 -4.18 6.12
C HIS A 434 37.00 -4.32 6.31
N THR A 435 37.53 -3.78 7.42
CA THR A 435 38.96 -3.91 7.79
C THR A 435 39.31 -5.36 8.08
N SER A 436 38.53 -6.03 8.93
CA SER A 436 38.79 -7.43 9.29
C SER A 436 38.62 -8.38 8.09
N LEU A 437 37.63 -8.15 7.23
CA LEU A 437 37.46 -8.91 6.00
C LEU A 437 38.65 -8.73 5.05
N ARG A 438 39.14 -7.49 4.87
CA ARG A 438 40.33 -7.22 4.06
C ARG A 438 41.55 -7.93 4.65
N ALA A 439 41.74 -7.87 5.97
CA ALA A 439 42.85 -8.55 6.63
C ALA A 439 42.81 -10.07 6.45
N LEU A 440 41.63 -10.70 6.49
CA LEU A 440 41.50 -12.13 6.20
C LEU A 440 41.86 -12.48 4.75
N ILE A 441 41.47 -11.65 3.79
CA ILE A 441 41.73 -11.87 2.36
C ILE A 441 43.21 -11.60 2.03
N ASP A 442 43.68 -10.38 2.29
CA ASP A 442 45.00 -9.90 1.86
C ASP A 442 46.11 -10.20 2.87
N GLY A 443 45.75 -10.58 4.10
CA GLY A 443 46.65 -10.65 5.24
C GLY A 443 46.83 -9.30 5.94
N GLY A 444 47.36 -9.35 7.17
CA GLY A 444 47.67 -8.16 7.96
C GLY A 444 46.78 -8.00 9.19
N ASP A 445 46.71 -6.76 9.70
CA ASP A 445 46.03 -6.44 10.96
C ASP A 445 44.51 -6.34 10.76
N THR A 446 43.78 -7.16 11.50
CA THR A 446 42.31 -7.18 11.56
C THR A 446 41.71 -5.95 12.21
N GLY A 447 42.53 -5.14 12.88
CA GLY A 447 42.15 -4.00 13.69
C GLY A 447 41.75 -4.37 15.12
N LEU A 448 41.92 -5.64 15.51
CA LEU A 448 41.64 -6.12 16.86
C LEU A 448 42.77 -5.68 17.81
N LEU A 449 42.49 -4.73 18.70
CA LEU A 449 43.47 -4.19 19.65
C LEU A 449 43.63 -5.10 20.87
N ALA A 450 44.09 -6.33 20.69
CA ALA A 450 44.11 -7.29 21.79
C ALA A 450 45.38 -8.15 21.86
N LEU A 451 46.42 -7.58 22.48
CA LEU A 451 47.58 -8.34 22.91
C LEU A 451 47.19 -9.23 24.10
N GLY A 452 47.39 -10.55 23.98
CA GLY A 452 47.21 -11.50 25.08
C GLY A 452 45.77 -12.03 25.28
N LEU A 453 44.87 -11.89 24.30
CA LEU A 453 43.59 -12.60 24.34
C LEU A 453 43.81 -14.08 24.09
N THR A 454 43.42 -14.90 25.06
CA THR A 454 43.42 -16.37 24.95
C THR A 454 42.03 -16.94 25.18
N VAL A 455 41.75 -18.08 24.56
CA VAL A 455 40.56 -18.89 24.84
C VAL A 455 40.68 -19.46 26.25
N GLY A 456 39.64 -19.31 27.08
CA GLY A 456 39.60 -19.86 28.44
C GLY A 456 39.31 -21.36 28.44
N PRO A 457 38.04 -21.78 28.58
CA PRO A 457 37.65 -23.18 28.42
C PRO A 457 37.61 -23.57 26.93
N THR A 458 37.72 -24.88 26.65
CA THR A 458 37.55 -25.43 25.30
C THR A 458 36.24 -24.96 24.65
N VAL A 459 36.32 -24.45 23.43
CA VAL A 459 35.19 -23.91 22.67
C VAL A 459 34.78 -24.92 21.59
N ALA A 460 33.48 -25.17 21.45
CA ALA A 460 32.95 -26.09 20.44
C ALA A 460 32.54 -25.38 19.15
N VAL A 461 32.40 -26.15 18.07
CA VAL A 461 31.77 -25.69 16.83
C VAL A 461 30.40 -25.07 17.12
N SER A 462 30.10 -23.97 16.45
CA SER A 462 28.88 -23.17 16.62
C SER A 462 28.70 -22.53 18.01
N ALA A 463 29.73 -22.49 18.85
CA ALA A 463 29.71 -21.67 20.06
C ALA A 463 29.48 -20.20 19.69
N THR A 464 28.65 -19.52 20.48
CA THR A 464 28.32 -18.10 20.33
C THR A 464 28.99 -17.22 21.38
N GLN A 465 29.75 -17.83 22.29
CA GLN A 465 30.47 -17.15 23.36
C GLN A 465 31.84 -17.78 23.56
N VAL A 466 32.86 -16.93 23.68
CA VAL A 466 34.24 -17.32 24.00
C VAL A 466 34.64 -16.63 25.30
N VAL A 467 34.83 -17.40 26.37
CA VAL A 467 35.32 -16.86 27.66
C VAL A 467 36.82 -16.68 27.57
N THR A 468 37.37 -15.55 28.03
CA THR A 468 38.81 -15.30 28.01
C THR A 468 39.57 -16.16 29.02
N GLY A 469 40.83 -16.46 28.73
CA GLY A 469 41.74 -17.16 29.63
C GLY A 469 42.12 -16.32 30.85
N GLU A 470 42.41 -15.04 30.62
CA GLU A 470 42.81 -14.08 31.65
C GLU A 470 41.60 -13.34 32.29
N PRO A 471 41.71 -12.91 33.57
CA PRO A 471 40.74 -12.05 34.23
C PRO A 471 40.69 -10.65 33.62
N ASP A 472 39.53 -10.00 33.71
CA ASP A 472 39.24 -8.70 33.09
C ASP A 472 40.28 -7.61 33.43
N SER A 473 40.76 -7.57 34.67
CA SER A 473 41.74 -6.59 35.14
C SER A 473 43.10 -6.62 34.44
N LEU A 474 43.42 -7.70 33.71
CA LEU A 474 44.70 -7.88 33.01
C LEU A 474 44.59 -7.61 31.50
N LEU A 475 43.39 -7.36 30.98
CA LEU A 475 43.16 -7.08 29.55
C LEU A 475 43.15 -5.56 29.32
N PRO A 476 44.14 -4.98 28.64
CA PRO A 476 44.35 -3.53 28.61
C PRO A 476 43.34 -2.74 27.75
N THR A 477 42.53 -3.38 26.91
CA THR A 477 41.82 -2.72 25.79
C THR A 477 40.48 -3.37 25.42
N VAL A 478 39.71 -3.82 26.40
CA VAL A 478 38.39 -4.44 26.17
C VAL A 478 37.36 -3.43 25.61
N ASP A 479 37.48 -2.15 25.99
CA ASP A 479 36.56 -1.08 25.58
C ASP A 479 36.69 -0.67 24.09
N ASP A 480 37.86 -0.91 23.49
CA ASP A 480 38.17 -0.58 22.10
C ASP A 480 37.68 -1.63 21.10
N ILE A 481 37.15 -2.76 21.60
CA ILE A 481 36.55 -3.79 20.77
C ILE A 481 35.24 -3.26 20.18
N GLU A 482 35.11 -3.28 18.85
CA GLU A 482 33.90 -2.92 18.11
C GLU A 482 33.31 -4.15 17.42
N PRO A 483 31.97 -4.22 17.23
CA PRO A 483 31.36 -5.32 16.52
C PRO A 483 31.89 -5.41 15.08
N GLY A 484 32.08 -6.64 14.62
CA GLY A 484 32.58 -6.93 13.28
C GLY A 484 34.10 -7.09 13.18
N GLN A 485 34.84 -6.78 14.25
CA GLN A 485 36.24 -7.18 14.32
C GLN A 485 36.35 -8.70 14.32
N VAL A 486 37.39 -9.23 13.67
CA VAL A 486 37.66 -10.67 13.62
C VAL A 486 38.98 -10.97 14.30
N GLY A 487 38.99 -11.94 15.21
CA GLY A 487 40.21 -12.55 15.73
C GLY A 487 40.53 -13.86 15.01
N VAL A 488 41.81 -14.17 14.84
CA VAL A 488 42.27 -15.43 14.25
C VAL A 488 42.81 -16.34 15.35
N ILE A 489 42.19 -17.50 15.53
CA ILE A 489 42.70 -18.52 16.44
C ILE A 489 43.68 -19.40 15.66
N GLY A 490 44.93 -19.44 16.11
CA GLY A 490 45.98 -20.27 15.52
C GLY A 490 45.97 -21.72 16.01
N GLY A 491 46.91 -22.52 15.48
CA GLY A 491 47.12 -23.93 15.87
C GLY A 491 46.63 -24.95 14.83
N ASP A 492 46.54 -26.22 15.23
CA ASP A 492 46.21 -27.36 14.34
C ASP A 492 44.83 -27.24 13.65
N ARG A 493 43.93 -26.40 14.20
CA ARG A 493 42.60 -26.11 13.66
C ARG A 493 42.34 -24.61 13.71
N ALA A 494 42.86 -23.89 12.72
CA ALA A 494 42.68 -22.46 12.64
C ALA A 494 41.21 -22.09 12.41
N ALA A 495 40.74 -21.06 13.10
CA ALA A 495 39.37 -20.56 12.99
C ALA A 495 39.32 -19.04 13.10
N ALA A 496 38.48 -18.40 12.30
CA ALA A 496 38.15 -16.99 12.44
C ALA A 496 36.98 -16.82 13.42
N VAL A 497 37.07 -15.82 14.29
CA VAL A 497 36.07 -15.51 15.30
C VAL A 497 35.60 -14.07 15.13
N THR A 498 34.42 -13.87 14.56
CA THR A 498 33.80 -12.55 14.43
C THR A 498 33.18 -12.12 15.75
N ILE A 499 33.70 -11.03 16.31
CA ILE A 499 33.24 -10.48 17.58
C ILE A 499 31.99 -9.62 17.34
N LEU A 500 30.92 -9.94 18.06
CA LEU A 500 29.65 -9.20 18.02
C LEU A 500 29.52 -8.26 19.22
N GLY A 501 30.15 -8.61 20.35
CA GLY A 501 30.22 -7.74 21.51
C GLY A 501 31.02 -8.36 22.64
N VAL A 502 30.97 -7.69 23.79
CA VAL A 502 31.72 -8.06 24.97
C VAL A 502 30.79 -8.10 26.18
N GLY A 503 30.88 -9.18 26.94
CA GLY A 503 30.20 -9.40 28.20
C GLY A 503 31.18 -9.77 29.31
N ALA A 504 30.63 -10.14 30.47
CA ALA A 504 31.41 -10.56 31.63
C ALA A 504 30.80 -11.82 32.25
N ALA A 505 31.65 -12.78 32.62
CA ALA A 505 31.25 -13.98 33.34
C ALA A 505 32.32 -14.36 34.37
N HIS A 506 31.93 -14.52 35.64
CA HIS A 506 32.80 -15.01 36.72
C HIS A 506 34.15 -14.26 36.86
N GLY A 507 34.14 -12.93 36.70
CA GLY A 507 35.35 -12.10 36.79
C GLY A 507 36.28 -12.16 35.56
N ARG A 508 35.80 -12.77 34.47
CA ARG A 508 36.47 -12.84 33.16
C ARG A 508 35.63 -12.14 32.09
N VAL A 509 36.30 -11.74 31.03
CA VAL A 509 35.66 -11.19 29.84
C VAL A 509 35.07 -12.33 29.02
N THR A 510 33.91 -12.10 28.42
CA THR A 510 33.33 -13.02 27.44
C THR A 510 33.14 -12.30 26.13
N LEU A 511 33.68 -12.83 25.05
CA LEU A 511 33.42 -12.33 23.71
C LEU A 511 32.15 -13.00 23.20
N ASP A 512 31.12 -12.21 22.93
CA ASP A 512 29.95 -12.68 22.17
C ASP A 512 30.34 -12.70 20.70
N VAL A 513 30.20 -13.85 20.04
CA VAL A 513 30.75 -14.10 18.71
C VAL A 513 29.71 -14.67 17.76
N ALA A 514 29.91 -14.46 16.46
CA ALA A 514 29.19 -15.24 15.46
C ALA A 514 29.49 -16.74 15.65
N PRO A 515 28.56 -17.66 15.36
CA PRO A 515 28.75 -19.09 15.57
C PRO A 515 30.07 -19.58 14.95
N VAL A 516 31.00 -20.05 15.79
CA VAL A 516 32.35 -20.41 15.34
C VAL A 516 32.32 -21.57 14.34
N ARG A 517 32.97 -21.40 13.18
CA ARG A 517 33.12 -22.46 12.17
C ARG A 517 34.46 -23.18 12.36
N VAL A 518 34.43 -24.33 13.01
CA VAL A 518 35.60 -25.22 13.19
C VAL A 518 35.43 -26.45 12.31
N SER A 519 36.51 -26.88 11.66
CA SER A 519 36.51 -28.11 10.88
C SER A 519 36.20 -29.33 11.76
N VAL A 520 35.38 -30.24 11.23
CA VAL A 520 35.07 -31.56 11.80
C VAL A 520 35.85 -32.70 11.12
N ALA A 521 36.70 -32.39 10.13
CA ALA A 521 37.50 -33.38 9.43
C ALA A 521 38.44 -34.12 10.39
N ALA A 522 38.67 -35.41 10.13
CA ALA A 522 39.64 -36.21 10.88
C ALA A 522 41.07 -35.76 10.53
N GLY A 523 41.89 -35.49 11.55
CA GLY A 523 43.22 -34.86 11.39
C GLY A 523 43.65 -34.13 12.66
N ALA A 524 44.85 -33.52 12.67
CA ALA A 524 45.48 -32.90 13.85
C ALA A 524 44.51 -32.03 14.68
N GLY A 525 44.62 -32.10 16.01
CA GLY A 525 43.70 -31.48 16.97
C GLY A 525 42.39 -32.26 17.25
N LEU A 526 41.56 -31.74 18.16
CA LEU A 526 40.26 -32.33 18.51
C LEU A 526 39.17 -31.89 17.51
N ALA A 527 38.51 -32.85 16.86
CA ALA A 527 37.47 -32.57 15.87
C ALA A 527 36.35 -31.71 16.45
N GLY A 528 36.04 -30.58 15.78
CA GLY A 528 34.98 -29.66 16.18
C GLY A 528 35.23 -28.88 17.48
N LEU A 529 36.46 -28.88 18.02
CA LEU A 529 36.80 -28.21 19.27
C LEU A 529 38.07 -27.36 19.14
N ILE A 530 38.08 -26.20 19.80
CA ILE A 530 39.24 -25.32 19.99
C ILE A 530 39.71 -25.47 21.44
N PRO A 531 40.98 -25.86 21.69
CA PRO A 531 41.47 -26.06 23.05
C PRO A 531 41.53 -24.75 23.86
N GLY A 532 41.37 -24.88 25.17
CA GLY A 532 41.64 -23.76 26.09
C GLY A 532 43.13 -23.40 26.07
N GLY A 533 43.43 -22.11 26.19
CA GLY A 533 44.78 -21.53 26.11
C GLY A 533 45.22 -21.12 24.70
N SER A 534 44.42 -21.36 23.66
CA SER A 534 44.73 -20.88 22.30
C SER A 534 44.72 -19.36 22.22
N ASP A 535 45.73 -18.78 21.57
CA ASP A 535 45.81 -17.34 21.31
C ASP A 535 44.77 -16.91 20.27
N ILE A 536 44.16 -15.75 20.52
CA ILE A 536 43.31 -15.03 19.56
C ILE A 536 44.14 -13.88 19.01
N GLU A 537 44.71 -14.07 17.83
CA GLU A 537 45.61 -13.11 17.21
C GLU A 537 44.85 -12.02 16.45
N ALA A 538 45.45 -10.83 16.43
CA ALA A 538 44.97 -9.68 15.67
C ALA A 538 45.43 -9.67 14.21
N SER A 539 46.31 -10.61 13.81
CA SER A 539 46.87 -10.67 12.47
C SER A 539 46.40 -11.92 11.73
N ALA A 540 46.13 -11.78 10.44
CA ALA A 540 45.81 -12.90 9.54
C ALA A 540 46.94 -13.10 8.52
N ALA A 541 47.19 -14.36 8.14
CA ALA A 541 48.23 -14.72 7.16
C ALA A 541 47.83 -14.45 5.69
N GLY A 542 46.57 -14.06 5.45
CA GLY A 542 46.00 -13.89 4.11
C GLY A 542 45.56 -15.21 3.49
N LEU A 543 44.60 -15.14 2.58
CA LEU A 543 44.05 -16.29 1.86
C LEU A 543 44.38 -16.18 0.38
N THR A 544 44.70 -17.32 -0.24
CA THR A 544 44.98 -17.34 -1.67
C THR A 544 43.68 -17.18 -2.48
N PRO A 545 43.75 -16.59 -3.69
CA PRO A 545 42.59 -16.52 -4.58
C PRO A 545 42.02 -17.89 -4.97
N ASP A 546 42.83 -18.95 -4.88
CA ASP A 546 42.37 -20.31 -5.16
C ASP A 546 41.56 -20.87 -3.99
N GLU A 547 42.05 -20.72 -2.75
CA GLU A 547 41.31 -21.11 -1.53
C GLU A 547 39.94 -20.41 -1.46
N LEU A 548 39.88 -19.12 -1.81
CA LEU A 548 38.61 -18.40 -1.88
C LEU A 548 37.69 -18.89 -3.00
N ARG A 549 38.25 -19.35 -4.13
CA ARG A 549 37.48 -19.82 -5.29
C ARG A 549 36.93 -21.22 -5.07
N THR A 550 37.71 -22.11 -4.44
CA THR A 550 37.31 -23.49 -4.14
C THR A 550 36.52 -23.58 -2.85
N GLY A 551 36.76 -22.69 -1.89
CA GLY A 551 36.21 -22.79 -0.53
C GLY A 551 36.99 -23.77 0.36
N GLU A 552 38.17 -24.20 -0.06
CA GLU A 552 39.01 -25.20 0.62
C GLU A 552 40.37 -24.60 0.93
N SER A 553 40.95 -24.93 2.09
CA SER A 553 42.27 -24.46 2.49
C SER A 553 43.39 -25.27 1.83
N ALA A 554 44.47 -24.59 1.42
CA ALA A 554 45.68 -25.22 0.93
C ALA A 554 46.42 -26.04 2.01
N GLN A 555 46.11 -25.80 3.29
CA GLN A 555 46.64 -26.55 4.43
C GLN A 555 45.82 -27.82 4.73
N GLY A 556 44.76 -28.06 3.97
CA GLY A 556 43.88 -29.23 4.07
C GLY A 556 42.63 -28.99 4.94
N PRO A 557 41.76 -30.01 5.04
CA PRO A 557 40.40 -29.85 5.58
C PRO A 557 40.32 -29.35 7.02
N ALA A 558 41.39 -29.50 7.81
CA ALA A 558 41.44 -29.02 9.20
C ALA A 558 41.46 -27.48 9.30
N ALA A 559 41.88 -26.78 8.24
CA ALA A 559 42.03 -25.32 8.19
C ALA A 559 40.89 -24.60 7.42
N ASP A 560 39.89 -25.33 6.89
CA ASP A 560 38.79 -24.76 6.10
C ASP A 560 37.91 -23.77 6.88
N GLY A 561 37.94 -23.82 8.22
CA GLY A 561 37.14 -22.94 9.08
C GLY A 561 37.39 -21.45 8.79
N LEU A 562 38.64 -21.07 8.49
CA LEU A 562 39.01 -19.70 8.18
C LEU A 562 38.46 -19.26 6.80
N VAL A 563 38.53 -20.14 5.79
CA VAL A 563 37.99 -19.87 4.44
C VAL A 563 36.47 -19.75 4.49
N ALA A 564 35.79 -20.71 5.14
CA ALA A 564 34.34 -20.74 5.24
C ALA A 564 33.76 -19.53 5.99
N GLU A 565 34.42 -19.06 7.05
CA GLU A 565 33.98 -17.86 7.77
C GLU A 565 34.26 -16.57 6.99
N THR A 566 35.37 -16.51 6.24
CA THR A 566 35.64 -15.38 5.32
C THR A 566 34.55 -15.25 4.26
N LEU A 567 34.15 -16.38 3.65
CA LEU A 567 33.05 -16.42 2.68
C LEU A 567 31.70 -16.03 3.33
N ALA A 568 31.44 -16.51 4.54
CA ALA A 568 30.21 -16.17 5.28
C ALA A 568 30.12 -14.68 5.62
N LEU A 569 31.21 -14.09 6.10
CA LEU A 569 31.28 -12.67 6.40
C LEU A 569 31.07 -11.83 5.14
N TRP A 570 31.76 -12.19 4.05
CA TRP A 570 31.60 -11.56 2.74
C TRP A 570 30.15 -11.59 2.25
N SER A 571 29.53 -12.76 2.24
CA SER A 571 28.17 -12.92 1.71
C SER A 571 27.13 -12.22 2.57
N ARG A 572 27.27 -12.22 3.90
CA ARG A 572 26.39 -11.47 4.81
C ARG A 572 26.51 -9.95 4.62
N LEU A 573 27.73 -9.43 4.47
CA LEU A 573 27.94 -8.02 4.13
C LEU A 573 27.32 -7.66 2.79
N CYS A 574 27.46 -8.52 1.78
CA CYS A 574 26.82 -8.31 0.49
C CYS A 574 25.29 -8.31 0.61
N ALA A 575 24.71 -9.19 1.43
CA ALA A 575 23.27 -9.23 1.66
C ALA A 575 22.73 -7.92 2.29
N VAL A 576 23.48 -7.32 3.22
CA VAL A 576 23.06 -6.09 3.91
C VAL A 576 23.36 -4.83 3.09
N PHE A 577 24.59 -4.67 2.62
CA PHE A 577 25.10 -3.43 2.02
C PHE A 577 25.20 -3.47 0.49
N GLY A 578 25.01 -4.64 -0.12
CA GLY A 578 25.10 -4.83 -1.57
C GLY A 578 26.51 -5.18 -2.01
N ARG A 579 26.61 -6.09 -2.98
CA ARG A 579 27.89 -6.63 -3.47
C ARG A 579 28.82 -5.53 -4.00
N ALA A 580 28.30 -4.59 -4.78
CA ALA A 580 29.10 -3.50 -5.35
C ALA A 580 29.76 -2.61 -4.29
N THR A 581 29.06 -2.33 -3.18
CA THR A 581 29.61 -1.53 -2.07
C THR A 581 30.71 -2.28 -1.34
N VAL A 582 30.51 -3.58 -1.08
CA VAL A 582 31.49 -4.40 -0.37
C VAL A 582 32.75 -4.61 -1.22
N GLU A 583 32.61 -4.86 -2.52
CA GLU A 583 33.74 -4.97 -3.47
C GLU A 583 34.58 -3.69 -3.52
N ALA A 584 33.94 -2.52 -3.48
CA ALA A 584 34.65 -1.25 -3.47
C ALA A 584 35.44 -1.01 -2.16
N GLU A 585 34.98 -1.55 -1.03
CA GLU A 585 35.52 -1.23 0.31
C GLU A 585 36.44 -2.30 0.92
N SER A 586 36.41 -3.56 0.48
CA SER A 586 37.12 -4.68 1.14
C SER A 586 37.96 -5.61 0.25
N ALA A 587 38.05 -5.35 -1.05
CA ALA A 587 38.59 -6.24 -2.08
C ALA A 587 37.64 -7.41 -2.45
N PRO A 588 37.51 -7.75 -3.74
CA PRO A 588 36.52 -8.73 -4.19
C PRO A 588 36.92 -10.17 -3.87
N VAL A 589 35.99 -10.94 -3.30
CA VAL A 589 36.09 -12.40 -3.29
C VAL A 589 35.82 -12.93 -4.70
N PRO A 590 36.72 -13.73 -5.30
CA PRO A 590 36.51 -14.26 -6.63
C PRO A 590 35.25 -15.13 -6.69
N ASP A 591 34.50 -15.02 -7.78
CA ASP A 591 33.44 -15.98 -8.07
C ASP A 591 34.05 -17.38 -8.31
N PRO A 592 33.33 -18.45 -7.96
CA PRO A 592 33.76 -19.80 -8.27
C PRO A 592 33.93 -20.03 -9.78
N ALA A 593 34.69 -21.06 -10.16
CA ALA A 593 34.88 -21.44 -11.56
C ALA A 593 33.55 -21.88 -12.22
N GLY A 594 33.40 -21.63 -13.53
CA GLY A 594 32.25 -22.12 -14.32
C GLY A 594 31.21 -21.07 -14.76
N GLY A 595 31.48 -19.78 -14.57
CA GLY A 595 30.58 -18.69 -15.00
C GLY A 595 29.50 -18.33 -13.97
N PRO A 596 28.70 -17.27 -14.20
CA PRO A 596 27.79 -16.75 -13.17
C PRO A 596 26.57 -17.67 -12.98
N LEU A 597 26.37 -18.13 -11.75
CA LEU A 597 25.32 -19.08 -11.34
C LEU A 597 23.90 -18.61 -11.71
N GLN A 598 23.68 -17.29 -11.75
CA GLN A 598 22.40 -16.69 -12.15
C GLN A 598 22.03 -16.91 -13.62
N HIS A 599 22.98 -17.35 -14.46
CA HIS A 599 22.74 -17.68 -15.87
C HIS A 599 22.52 -19.17 -16.11
N VAL A 600 22.64 -20.01 -15.08
CA VAL A 600 22.30 -21.43 -15.17
C VAL A 600 20.80 -21.58 -14.92
N PRO A 601 20.01 -21.99 -15.93
CA PRO A 601 18.60 -22.28 -15.71
C PRO A 601 18.49 -23.62 -14.98
N TRP A 602 18.00 -23.59 -13.74
CA TRP A 602 17.71 -24.82 -13.01
C TRP A 602 16.27 -25.24 -13.25
N LEU A 603 16.11 -26.44 -13.78
CA LEU A 603 14.84 -27.11 -13.95
C LEU A 603 14.55 -27.93 -12.70
N GLY A 604 13.37 -27.75 -12.11
CA GLY A 604 12.90 -28.54 -10.99
C GLY A 604 12.13 -27.78 -9.94
N THR A 605 11.97 -28.43 -8.80
CA THR A 605 11.14 -27.95 -7.70
C THR A 605 11.93 -27.85 -6.42
N VAL A 606 11.74 -26.77 -5.68
CA VAL A 606 12.28 -26.60 -4.33
C VAL A 606 11.11 -26.56 -3.35
N PRO A 607 10.98 -27.56 -2.45
CA PRO A 607 9.98 -27.51 -1.38
C PRO A 607 10.16 -26.27 -0.50
N ALA A 608 9.07 -25.83 0.12
CA ALA A 608 9.12 -24.80 1.14
C ALA A 608 10.11 -25.19 2.25
N ARG A 609 11.01 -24.27 2.62
CA ARG A 609 12.02 -24.46 3.67
C ARG A 609 12.91 -25.70 3.46
N ALA A 610 13.20 -26.06 2.20
CA ALA A 610 14.14 -27.13 1.89
C ALA A 610 15.46 -26.93 2.65
N THR A 611 15.95 -28.00 3.29
CA THR A 611 17.23 -28.04 4.02
C THR A 611 18.38 -28.52 3.15
N THR A 612 18.07 -29.06 1.98
CA THR A 612 19.03 -29.67 1.07
C THR A 612 18.67 -29.33 -0.35
N LEU A 613 19.66 -29.01 -1.17
CA LEU A 613 19.52 -28.90 -2.62
C LEU A 613 20.38 -29.98 -3.28
N VAL A 614 19.76 -30.77 -4.14
CA VAL A 614 20.43 -31.78 -4.95
C VAL A 614 20.60 -31.19 -6.35
N LEU A 615 21.84 -30.99 -6.76
CA LEU A 615 22.20 -30.46 -8.06
C LEU A 615 22.70 -31.60 -8.95
N THR A 616 21.91 -31.98 -9.95
CA THR A 616 22.30 -32.98 -10.95
C THR A 616 22.69 -32.32 -12.26
N ASP A 617 23.44 -33.06 -13.09
CA ASP A 617 23.81 -32.63 -14.44
C ASP A 617 24.55 -31.28 -14.44
N LEU A 618 25.40 -31.07 -13.44
CA LEU A 618 26.23 -29.87 -13.33
C LEU A 618 27.18 -29.77 -14.54
N PRO A 619 27.33 -28.58 -15.15
CA PRO A 619 28.28 -28.38 -16.24
C PRO A 619 29.69 -28.80 -15.84
N ALA A 620 30.46 -29.39 -16.75
CA ALA A 620 31.83 -29.87 -16.47
C ALA A 620 32.74 -28.77 -15.88
N ALA A 621 32.54 -27.51 -16.26
CA ALA A 621 33.29 -26.37 -15.74
C ALA A 621 33.02 -26.05 -14.25
N MET A 622 31.97 -26.62 -13.66
CA MET A 622 31.60 -26.50 -12.24
C MET A 622 32.06 -27.69 -11.40
N TRP A 623 32.90 -28.56 -11.96
CA TRP A 623 33.60 -29.61 -11.24
C TRP A 623 35.09 -29.35 -11.27
N ASP A 624 35.74 -29.51 -10.11
CA ASP A 624 37.15 -29.87 -10.11
C ASP A 624 37.27 -31.35 -10.47
N ARG A 625 38.13 -31.66 -11.42
CA ARG A 625 38.46 -33.05 -11.78
C ARG A 625 39.96 -33.28 -11.78
N THR A 626 40.70 -32.48 -11.00
CA THR A 626 42.14 -32.64 -10.80
C THR A 626 42.45 -34.02 -10.21
N ASP A 627 41.62 -34.48 -9.27
CA ASP A 627 41.49 -35.90 -8.92
C ASP A 627 40.29 -36.50 -9.68
N PRO A 628 40.52 -37.43 -10.63
CA PRO A 628 39.44 -38.07 -11.37
C PRO A 628 38.57 -39.02 -10.53
N GLU A 629 39.10 -39.55 -9.42
CA GLU A 629 38.38 -40.49 -8.56
C GLU A 629 37.48 -39.75 -7.55
N ASP A 630 37.85 -38.52 -7.19
CA ASP A 630 37.09 -37.66 -6.29
C ASP A 630 36.88 -36.22 -6.82
N PRO A 631 35.99 -36.04 -7.80
CA PRO A 631 35.68 -34.73 -8.33
C PRO A 631 34.96 -33.83 -7.31
N VAL A 632 35.46 -32.61 -7.13
CA VAL A 632 34.92 -31.65 -6.15
C VAL A 632 33.92 -30.69 -6.82
N PRO A 633 32.70 -30.54 -6.31
CA PRO A 633 31.73 -29.59 -6.86
C PRO A 633 32.14 -28.14 -6.54
N ARG A 634 32.23 -27.29 -7.57
CA ARG A 634 32.63 -25.87 -7.47
C ARG A 634 31.50 -24.88 -7.71
N ALA A 635 30.26 -25.32 -7.89
CA ALA A 635 29.13 -24.42 -8.18
C ALA A 635 28.80 -23.45 -7.02
N VAL A 636 28.93 -23.94 -5.78
CA VAL A 636 28.65 -23.22 -4.52
C VAL A 636 29.70 -23.62 -3.49
N ARG A 637 29.93 -22.77 -2.48
CA ARG A 637 30.95 -22.98 -1.45
C ARG A 637 30.35 -23.04 -0.05
N ALA A 638 30.96 -23.79 0.85
CA ALA A 638 30.60 -23.76 2.26
C ALA A 638 30.72 -22.33 2.84
N GLY A 639 29.73 -21.91 3.61
CA GLY A 639 29.67 -20.56 4.18
C GLY A 639 29.07 -19.50 3.27
N GLU A 640 28.85 -19.78 2.00
CA GLU A 640 28.27 -18.81 1.07
C GLU A 640 26.77 -18.54 1.35
N THR A 641 26.37 -17.27 1.29
CA THR A 641 24.95 -16.89 1.25
C THR A 641 24.55 -16.59 -0.19
N LEU A 642 23.43 -17.17 -0.65
CA LEU A 642 22.91 -17.04 -2.01
C LEU A 642 21.45 -16.59 -2.01
N LEU A 643 21.03 -16.00 -3.13
CA LEU A 643 19.63 -15.75 -3.43
C LEU A 643 19.04 -16.93 -4.18
N LEU A 644 18.00 -17.53 -3.63
CA LEU A 644 17.16 -18.53 -4.29
C LEU A 644 15.95 -17.82 -4.88
N ARG A 645 15.84 -17.81 -6.21
CA ARG A 645 14.74 -17.17 -6.93
C ARG A 645 14.03 -18.18 -7.81
N GLY A 646 12.69 -18.17 -7.77
CA GLY A 646 11.86 -19.01 -8.63
C GLY A 646 10.46 -18.45 -8.75
N THR A 647 9.52 -19.27 -9.23
CA THR A 647 8.09 -18.92 -9.24
C THR A 647 7.32 -19.82 -8.29
N ALA A 648 6.39 -19.22 -7.55
CA ALA A 648 5.46 -19.92 -6.68
C ALA A 648 4.05 -19.83 -7.28
N GLN A 649 3.30 -20.95 -7.21
CA GLN A 649 1.89 -20.97 -7.55
C GLN A 649 1.07 -20.61 -6.30
N PRO A 650 0.18 -19.61 -6.36
CA PRO A 650 -0.67 -19.26 -5.23
C PRO A 650 -1.69 -20.36 -4.94
N GLU A 651 -1.96 -20.58 -3.65
CA GLU A 651 -3.05 -21.47 -3.20
C GLU A 651 -4.38 -20.94 -3.74
N GLY A 652 -4.98 -21.63 -4.71
CA GLY A 652 -6.25 -21.22 -5.35
C GLY A 652 -6.20 -20.93 -6.85
N GLY A 653 -5.05 -21.06 -7.53
CA GLY A 653 -4.97 -21.09 -9.00
C GLY A 653 -4.85 -19.73 -9.71
N GLY A 654 -4.18 -18.76 -9.09
CA GLY A 654 -3.84 -17.46 -9.69
C GLY A 654 -2.54 -17.45 -10.52
N PRO A 655 -2.13 -16.29 -11.07
CA PRO A 655 -0.87 -16.17 -11.80
C PRO A 655 0.33 -16.43 -10.88
N ALA A 656 1.33 -17.17 -11.40
CA ALA A 656 2.55 -17.47 -10.67
C ALA A 656 3.30 -16.18 -10.32
N THR A 657 3.75 -16.05 -9.07
CA THR A 657 4.50 -14.89 -8.58
C THR A 657 5.98 -15.22 -8.49
N VAL A 658 6.84 -14.25 -8.82
CA VAL A 658 8.29 -14.42 -8.68
C VAL A 658 8.66 -14.18 -7.22
N VAL A 659 9.21 -15.21 -6.59
CA VAL A 659 9.62 -15.20 -5.19
C VAL A 659 11.13 -15.29 -5.11
N GLN A 660 11.73 -14.50 -4.22
CA GLN A 660 13.14 -14.56 -3.90
C GLN A 660 13.33 -14.67 -2.39
N GLY A 661 14.23 -15.57 -1.97
CA GLY A 661 14.68 -15.66 -0.59
C GLY A 661 16.18 -15.96 -0.51
N VAL A 662 16.67 -16.05 0.71
CA VAL A 662 18.08 -16.24 1.03
C VAL A 662 18.31 -17.66 1.51
N VAL A 663 19.40 -18.26 1.04
CA VAL A 663 19.89 -19.56 1.50
C VAL A 663 21.34 -19.44 1.99
N GLU A 664 21.65 -20.03 3.14
CA GLU A 664 23.01 -20.12 3.67
C GLU A 664 23.53 -21.55 3.47
N VAL A 665 24.64 -21.68 2.75
CA VAL A 665 25.27 -22.97 2.48
C VAL A 665 26.10 -23.40 3.70
N ASP A 666 25.82 -24.59 4.21
CA ASP A 666 26.57 -25.20 5.31
C ASP A 666 27.71 -26.06 4.77
N THR A 667 27.35 -27.08 3.98
CA THR A 667 28.28 -28.04 3.39
C THR A 667 27.92 -28.33 1.95
N VAL A 668 28.92 -28.67 1.16
CA VAL A 668 28.79 -29.09 -0.23
C VAL A 668 29.56 -30.39 -0.37
N VAL A 669 28.90 -31.44 -0.80
CA VAL A 669 29.50 -32.77 -0.87
C VAL A 669 29.17 -33.41 -2.21
N ARG A 670 30.16 -34.10 -2.78
CA ARG A 670 29.93 -35.02 -3.88
C ARG A 670 29.26 -36.28 -3.36
N THR A 671 28.27 -36.77 -4.10
CA THR A 671 27.72 -38.12 -3.96
C THR A 671 27.55 -38.75 -5.34
N THR A 672 27.20 -40.03 -5.39
CA THR A 672 26.81 -40.72 -6.62
C THR A 672 25.30 -40.95 -6.65
N GLY A 673 24.72 -41.14 -7.83
CA GLY A 673 23.28 -41.44 -7.95
C GLY A 673 22.82 -42.63 -7.10
N SER A 674 23.64 -43.68 -7.00
CA SER A 674 23.33 -44.86 -6.17
C SER A 674 23.34 -44.57 -4.66
N MET A 675 24.24 -43.70 -4.19
CA MET A 675 24.27 -43.26 -2.80
C MET A 675 23.17 -42.25 -2.48
N LEU A 676 22.81 -41.41 -3.45
CA LEU A 676 21.70 -40.46 -3.35
C LEU A 676 20.37 -41.19 -3.08
N ASP A 677 20.14 -42.33 -3.74
CA ASP A 677 18.94 -43.17 -3.54
C ASP A 677 18.85 -43.74 -2.11
N ALA A 678 19.97 -43.82 -1.38
CA ALA A 678 20.03 -44.26 0.00
C ALA A 678 19.86 -43.12 1.03
N MET A 679 19.81 -41.85 0.59
CA MET A 679 19.64 -40.68 1.47
C MET A 679 18.16 -40.33 1.69
N ASP A 680 17.82 -39.82 2.87
CA ASP A 680 16.51 -39.23 3.10
C ASP A 680 16.42 -37.85 2.44
N LEU A 681 15.69 -37.78 1.32
CA LEU A 681 15.54 -36.59 0.49
C LEU A 681 14.10 -36.08 0.47
N ALA A 682 13.27 -36.45 1.45
CA ALA A 682 11.85 -36.07 1.49
C ALA A 682 11.63 -34.55 1.48
N ALA A 683 12.58 -33.78 2.02
CA ALA A 683 12.55 -32.31 2.07
C ALA A 683 13.58 -31.63 1.14
N ALA A 684 14.17 -32.37 0.19
CA ALA A 684 15.22 -31.83 -0.68
C ALA A 684 14.65 -31.14 -1.93
N GLY A 685 15.19 -29.97 -2.25
CA GLY A 685 15.01 -29.37 -3.58
C GLY A 685 15.82 -30.13 -4.62
N ARG A 686 15.21 -30.46 -5.75
CA ARG A 686 15.89 -31.19 -6.84
C ARG A 686 15.99 -30.28 -8.05
N LEU A 687 17.22 -30.03 -8.47
CA LEU A 687 17.54 -29.08 -9.54
C LEU A 687 18.48 -29.76 -10.55
N SER A 688 18.14 -29.68 -11.83
CA SER A 688 18.98 -30.14 -12.94
C SER A 688 19.16 -29.02 -13.96
N THR A 689 20.27 -29.03 -14.70
CA THR A 689 20.45 -28.15 -15.86
C THR A 689 19.85 -28.73 -17.15
N VAL A 690 19.41 -29.99 -17.12
CA VAL A 690 18.87 -30.73 -18.27
C VAL A 690 17.39 -31.03 -18.05
N ALA A 691 16.59 -30.88 -19.10
CA ALA A 691 15.16 -31.16 -19.02
C ALA A 691 14.91 -32.67 -18.84
N PRO A 692 13.94 -33.06 -17.98
CA PRO A 692 13.57 -34.47 -17.86
C PRO A 692 13.10 -35.02 -19.20
N SER A 693 13.59 -36.20 -19.57
CA SER A 693 13.19 -36.90 -20.78
C SER A 693 11.91 -37.73 -20.53
N GLY A 694 10.78 -37.29 -21.06
CA GLY A 694 9.51 -38.03 -21.14
C GLY A 694 8.49 -37.75 -20.02
N ASP A 695 7.21 -38.04 -20.30
CA ASP A 695 6.05 -37.74 -19.44
C ASP A 695 5.88 -38.71 -18.24
N ASP A 696 6.55 -39.87 -18.23
CA ASP A 696 6.38 -40.94 -17.22
C ASP A 696 7.62 -41.18 -16.34
N THR A 697 8.67 -40.36 -16.49
CA THR A 697 9.93 -40.53 -15.74
C THR A 697 9.99 -39.53 -14.59
N PRO A 698 10.29 -39.93 -13.33
CA PRO A 698 10.49 -38.95 -12.27
C PRO A 698 11.58 -37.96 -12.71
N PRO A 699 11.38 -36.64 -12.56
CA PRO A 699 12.09 -35.63 -13.34
C PRO A 699 13.61 -35.52 -13.10
N PHE A 700 14.19 -36.38 -12.26
CA PHE A 700 15.58 -36.33 -11.79
C PHE A 700 16.20 -37.73 -11.65
N ARG A 701 16.24 -38.52 -12.73
CA ARG A 701 17.07 -39.74 -12.75
C ARG A 701 18.47 -39.42 -13.24
N CYS A 702 19.42 -39.45 -12.31
CA CYS A 702 20.84 -39.55 -12.64
C CYS A 702 21.23 -41.05 -12.74
N GLY A 703 22.27 -41.36 -13.52
CA GLY A 703 22.81 -42.73 -13.56
C GLY A 703 23.37 -43.13 -12.18
N PRO A 704 23.47 -44.44 -11.86
CA PRO A 704 23.94 -44.89 -10.54
C PRO A 704 25.37 -44.42 -10.20
N GLU A 705 26.20 -44.21 -11.22
CA GLU A 705 27.58 -43.71 -11.11
C GLU A 705 27.71 -42.21 -11.43
N ALA A 706 26.61 -41.52 -11.72
CA ALA A 706 26.68 -40.10 -12.06
C ALA A 706 27.06 -39.28 -10.82
N ASP A 707 27.99 -38.34 -10.99
CA ASP A 707 28.38 -37.39 -9.95
C ASP A 707 27.23 -36.41 -9.67
N VAL A 708 26.86 -36.29 -8.40
CA VAL A 708 25.79 -35.41 -7.92
C VAL A 708 26.35 -34.52 -6.82
N ALA A 709 26.03 -33.22 -6.84
CA ALA A 709 26.39 -32.33 -5.75
C ALA A 709 25.20 -32.18 -4.78
N VAL A 710 25.45 -32.45 -3.50
CA VAL A 710 24.48 -32.26 -2.42
C VAL A 710 24.90 -31.04 -1.61
N VAL A 711 24.04 -30.04 -1.59
CA VAL A 711 24.23 -28.78 -0.87
C VAL A 711 23.33 -28.82 0.36
N THR A 712 23.94 -28.87 1.54
CA THR A 712 23.20 -28.74 2.80
C THR A 712 23.06 -27.26 3.13
N LEU A 713 21.83 -26.85 3.44
CA LEU A 713 21.51 -25.47 3.80
C LEU A 713 21.41 -25.36 5.31
N ARG A 714 22.21 -24.46 5.89
CA ARG A 714 22.06 -24.05 7.29
C ARG A 714 20.75 -23.29 7.49
N ARG A 715 20.34 -22.55 6.46
CA ARG A 715 19.15 -21.70 6.48
C ARG A 715 18.53 -21.58 5.09
N ASN A 716 17.21 -21.53 5.04
CA ASN A 716 16.42 -21.20 3.84
C ASN A 716 15.22 -20.33 4.25
N THR A 717 15.15 -19.10 3.73
CA THR A 717 14.05 -18.17 4.04
C THR A 717 12.87 -18.27 3.09
N VAL A 718 12.93 -19.12 2.06
CA VAL A 718 11.82 -19.36 1.14
C VAL A 718 10.84 -20.32 1.81
N ASP A 719 9.64 -19.83 2.12
CA ASP A 719 8.61 -20.58 2.84
C ASP A 719 7.45 -21.06 1.95
N VAL A 720 7.58 -20.89 0.64
CA VAL A 720 6.68 -21.41 -0.39
C VAL A 720 7.42 -22.34 -1.33
N ALA A 721 6.72 -23.31 -1.92
CA ALA A 721 7.34 -24.19 -2.91
C ALA A 721 7.60 -23.44 -4.21
N LEU A 722 8.79 -23.63 -4.79
CA LEU A 722 9.18 -23.07 -6.09
C LEU A 722 9.02 -24.14 -7.16
N THR A 723 8.33 -23.82 -8.26
CA THR A 723 7.98 -24.79 -9.32
C THR A 723 8.43 -24.40 -10.74
N GLY A 724 8.77 -23.14 -10.99
CA GLY A 724 9.30 -22.69 -12.29
C GLY A 724 10.84 -22.60 -12.33
N PRO A 725 11.44 -21.99 -13.36
CA PRO A 725 12.89 -21.95 -13.51
C PRO A 725 13.51 -21.31 -12.27
N VAL A 726 14.29 -22.11 -11.54
CA VAL A 726 14.97 -21.69 -10.33
C VAL A 726 16.33 -21.11 -10.72
N THR A 727 16.73 -20.04 -10.06
CA THR A 727 18.08 -19.49 -10.18
C THR A 727 18.69 -19.31 -8.81
N LEU A 728 19.96 -19.65 -8.71
CA LEU A 728 20.79 -19.34 -7.55
C LEU A 728 21.66 -18.13 -7.94
N ARG A 729 21.68 -17.09 -7.10
CA ARG A 729 22.32 -15.82 -7.47
C ARG A 729 23.18 -15.24 -6.35
N ARG A 730 24.16 -14.42 -6.73
CA ARG A 730 25.11 -13.72 -5.84
C ARG A 730 24.97 -12.19 -5.92
N ASP A 731 24.05 -11.70 -6.74
CA ASP A 731 23.87 -10.28 -7.05
C ASP A 731 22.98 -9.57 -6.00
N PHE A 732 23.43 -9.58 -4.75
CA PHE A 732 22.78 -8.80 -3.70
C PHE A 732 22.92 -7.31 -4.00
N THR A 733 21.80 -6.62 -4.04
CA THR A 733 21.79 -5.18 -4.31
C THR A 733 21.89 -4.34 -3.04
N GLY A 734 21.71 -4.97 -1.87
CA GLY A 734 21.75 -4.32 -0.58
C GLY A 734 20.52 -3.47 -0.31
N PHE A 735 20.52 -2.86 0.88
CA PHE A 735 19.45 -1.98 1.35
C PHE A 735 19.98 -0.60 1.68
N ASP A 736 19.13 0.40 1.49
CA ASP A 736 19.48 1.75 1.88
C ASP A 736 19.49 1.89 3.41
N ALA A 737 20.19 2.91 3.89
CA ALA A 737 20.30 3.18 5.32
C ALA A 737 18.92 3.37 5.98
N MET A 738 17.94 3.90 5.25
CA MET A 738 16.61 4.19 5.78
C MET A 738 15.78 2.92 6.00
N SER A 739 15.82 1.96 5.06
CA SER A 739 15.13 0.69 5.22
C SER A 739 15.74 -0.10 6.37
N LEU A 740 17.08 -0.13 6.47
CA LEU A 740 17.78 -0.74 7.61
C LEU A 740 17.41 -0.07 8.95
N ALA A 741 17.27 1.26 8.99
CA ALA A 741 16.92 1.98 10.21
C ALA A 741 15.45 1.84 10.63
N THR A 742 14.54 1.65 9.67
CA THR A 742 13.10 1.46 9.96
C THR A 742 12.72 0.00 10.15
N GLY A 743 13.59 -0.94 9.75
CA GLY A 743 13.28 -2.37 9.76
C GLY A 743 12.20 -2.78 8.76
N ARG A 744 11.89 -1.93 7.76
CA ARG A 744 10.96 -2.23 6.67
C ARG A 744 11.43 -1.61 5.35
N MET A 745 11.02 -2.20 4.23
CA MET A 745 11.25 -1.61 2.92
C MET A 745 10.44 -0.33 2.75
N LEU A 746 11.10 0.77 2.42
CA LEU A 746 10.44 2.04 2.17
C LEU A 746 10.15 2.23 0.67
N PRO A 747 8.95 2.73 0.30
CA PRO A 747 8.66 3.08 -1.08
C PRO A 747 9.63 4.15 -1.58
N PRO A 748 10.22 3.97 -2.77
CA PRO A 748 11.21 4.90 -3.28
C PRO A 748 10.65 6.27 -3.65
N GLU A 749 9.35 6.34 -3.92
CA GLU A 749 8.62 7.58 -4.18
C GLU A 749 8.65 8.52 -2.97
N LEU A 750 8.86 8.00 -1.76
CA LEU A 750 8.90 8.82 -0.54
C LEU A 750 10.24 9.56 -0.37
N PHE A 751 11.36 9.02 -0.89
CA PHE A 751 12.70 9.55 -0.58
C PHE A 751 13.71 9.55 -1.74
N GLY A 752 13.29 9.22 -2.96
CA GLY A 752 13.98 9.58 -4.21
C GLY A 752 14.97 8.56 -4.78
N ALA A 753 14.98 7.30 -4.32
CA ALA A 753 15.73 6.24 -4.99
C ALA A 753 15.01 4.90 -4.88
N ALA A 754 14.60 4.32 -6.02
CA ALA A 754 14.20 2.92 -6.13
C ALA A 754 15.30 2.04 -5.53
N PRO A 755 15.01 1.12 -4.59
CA PRO A 755 16.00 0.12 -4.24
C PRO A 755 16.38 -0.57 -5.55
N SER A 756 17.67 -0.51 -5.91
CA SER A 756 18.22 -1.16 -7.09
C SER A 756 17.83 -2.63 -7.02
N GLY A 757 16.91 -3.07 -7.86
CA GLY A 757 16.33 -4.40 -7.73
C GLY A 757 15.54 -4.74 -9.00
N PRO A 758 15.50 -6.02 -9.39
CA PRO A 758 14.73 -6.44 -10.55
C PRO A 758 13.24 -6.16 -10.32
N ALA A 759 12.60 -5.54 -11.31
CA ALA A 759 11.18 -5.24 -11.26
C ALA A 759 10.33 -6.52 -11.13
N GLY A 760 9.26 -6.46 -10.35
CA GLY A 760 8.30 -7.57 -10.20
C GLY A 760 8.77 -8.74 -9.33
N VAL A 761 9.84 -8.57 -8.54
CA VAL A 761 10.33 -9.58 -7.59
C VAL A 761 9.92 -9.20 -6.16
N ASP A 762 9.29 -10.12 -5.44
CA ASP A 762 9.11 -9.97 -3.99
C ASP A 762 10.45 -10.14 -3.28
N ARG A 763 10.96 -9.04 -2.71
CA ARG A 763 12.23 -8.97 -1.99
C ARG A 763 12.05 -8.95 -0.47
N SER A 764 10.83 -9.10 0.03
CA SER A 764 10.51 -9.05 1.46
C SER A 764 11.40 -9.99 2.29
N ARG A 765 11.59 -11.23 1.83
CA ARG A 765 12.42 -12.25 2.51
C ARG A 765 13.90 -11.90 2.52
N GLU A 766 14.42 -11.37 1.42
CA GLU A 766 15.81 -10.90 1.33
C GLU A 766 16.06 -9.78 2.35
N PHE A 767 15.13 -8.84 2.44
CA PHE A 767 15.23 -7.74 3.40
C PHE A 767 15.05 -8.19 4.84
N SER A 768 14.09 -9.08 5.14
CA SER A 768 13.94 -9.63 6.48
C SER A 768 15.22 -10.31 6.95
N TYR A 769 15.87 -11.09 6.07
CA TYR A 769 17.17 -11.70 6.37
C TYR A 769 18.26 -10.66 6.63
N ALA A 770 18.41 -9.66 5.76
CA ALA A 770 19.42 -8.62 5.94
C ALA A 770 19.17 -7.79 7.21
N ASN A 771 17.92 -7.46 7.52
CA ASN A 771 17.55 -6.76 8.73
C ASN A 771 17.85 -7.59 9.99
N GLU A 772 17.64 -8.91 9.93
CA GLU A 772 18.01 -9.82 11.01
C GLU A 772 19.53 -9.86 11.23
N VAL A 773 20.32 -10.02 10.16
CA VAL A 773 21.79 -9.97 10.22
C VAL A 773 22.27 -8.64 10.80
N PHE A 774 21.71 -7.53 10.33
CA PHE A 774 22.04 -6.19 10.83
C PHE A 774 21.66 -6.00 12.30
N THR A 775 20.48 -6.47 12.70
CA THR A 775 20.00 -6.41 14.09
C THR A 775 20.86 -7.29 15.00
N ASP A 776 21.29 -8.44 14.52
CA ASP A 776 22.18 -9.35 15.26
C ASP A 776 23.54 -8.72 15.51
N TRP A 777 24.11 -8.00 14.53
CA TRP A 777 25.33 -7.23 14.73
C TRP A 777 25.17 -6.08 15.74
N LEU A 778 23.97 -5.50 15.87
CA LEU A 778 23.68 -4.46 16.87
C LEU A 778 23.21 -5.03 18.23
N ARG A 779 22.86 -6.31 18.29
CA ARG A 779 22.22 -6.96 19.45
C ARG A 779 23.06 -6.82 20.71
N TYR A 780 24.37 -7.02 20.57
CA TYR A 780 25.36 -7.06 21.64
C TYR A 780 26.01 -5.70 21.94
N ALA A 781 25.60 -4.64 21.25
CA ALA A 781 25.88 -3.27 21.65
C ALA A 781 25.05 -2.82 22.86
N ARG A 782 24.90 -3.67 23.88
CA ARG A 782 24.15 -3.37 25.12
C ARG A 782 25.09 -2.85 26.20
N GLN A 783 24.71 -1.68 26.73
CA GLN A 783 25.30 -0.90 27.82
C GLN A 783 26.65 -0.26 27.53
#